data_AF-A0A7V5J1S5-F1
#
_entry.id   AF-A0A7V5J1S5-F1
#
_cell.length_a   1.000
_cell.length_b   1.000
_cell.length_c   1.000
_cell.angle_alpha   90.00
_cell.angle_beta   90.00
_cell.angle_gamma   90.00
#
_symmetry.space_group_name_H-M   'P 1'
#
loop_
_entity.id
_entity.type
_entity.pdbx_description
1 polymer ?
#
loop_
_entity_poly.entity_id
_entity_poly.type
_entity_poly.pdbx_seq_one_letter_code
_entity_poly.pdbx_strand_id
1 'polypeptide(L)'
;MTPKGDTMRIRLLWIITFLTLLFSTLQAERLYKNRETVLWLIQHDVYLFSNLDPIYQNDKEIVLKAMQQDASVYNLLDISLKKDPDVLALAVVSGFGLEHDTSGVLEDRQKVQRLLQLSADTIKEINNTQWTQDRELMLELLENEYAYYSHYYTYIDQSLKEDINFTLDALTATKGFVFSHLNEPMKKHPQILSKALEYGYGVEYADKALRSDKQRMIELMKQNASVCQHVDPSLLRDRTFALVAIEQNSDCLEFIDPSLLNEKHFIAPLLHEYPGLIRELNSTVLEDDTFMRPFLLEFPEYLSYASETLRQDENLTRTLLEQSPYLIYQIDAGFRNNKAFMLPYLNENPEFFPSIGKRLAADEAFVSDFFRRHHQGFQYLTETERQDTNLIKQALDQNYDAFAYVHPSLKQDKAFVLELIASGYDIFFEINATLKNDPEVLLSYLKHTGAYAVYDINRSFFKDETFVQHALEEAGFGLEYATQAQQQDRTLVLNAVQKNPHAFRYAHYFSNDKEMAKIAVDADSFLFRYCSDAIKKDKEFILSSAMDYNILNEMDTSLAEDKSFALQLLHKDPQNFYYVNQTLKNDPDVVFAYLEKSYSDESINEVNASLFEDRAFLNEVLEETGCGMQYATPEQKRDTPFILSLLNKNCSVLPHIDGNLTDNRDFMEKAIEEDSYNLQYASDRLKKDQALVLTAIEEYAHALSYADQNLTLDATFMRKAIEINGYALLYAGEALQNDRKLALQAIQSDPYVYSDENFHFKKDREIAMEAFEAEAYLLQDAPNALKKDREFIKTLIQENPKALSYASETLQKDAELQAIVKEQEFSKRAFWMTLIYVILLGLFILRTLNAKRKEPNPQRLLSNKGDNVMVWLHLSLLGLYYLEPKVAMSIALITIPWYLYRLGRAYSLNQALLFMIFPMLLVMYLSLFILLISLSLFWGEGARTHGVLFPTLAVLIYLVFWVMGMIVCQIMGYRRTRMERLLLGLVVLLLVT
;
A
#
# COMPACT_ATOMS: atom_id res chain seq x y z
N MET A 1 -16.74 -13.10 -13.09
CA MET A 1 -15.85 -11.99 -13.48
C MET A 1 -15.85 -10.96 -12.37
N THR A 2 -14.69 -10.69 -11.75
CA THR A 2 -14.49 -9.48 -10.95
C THR A 2 -14.44 -8.25 -11.85
N PRO A 3 -14.90 -7.09 -11.35
CA PRO A 3 -13.95 -5.99 -11.20
C PRO A 3 -13.72 -5.69 -9.71
N LYS A 4 -12.44 -5.67 -9.35
CA LYS A 4 -11.94 -5.17 -8.07
C LYS A 4 -11.89 -3.64 -8.12
N GLY A 5 -12.27 -3.01 -7.03
CA GLY A 5 -12.14 -1.56 -6.78
C GLY A 5 -13.50 -0.92 -6.51
N ASP A 6 -13.63 -0.25 -5.37
CA ASP A 6 -14.78 0.60 -4.93
C ASP A 6 -15.93 -0.01 -4.12
N THR A 7 -15.88 -1.28 -3.71
CA THR A 7 -16.87 -1.82 -2.77
C THR A 7 -16.67 -1.40 -1.31
N MET A 8 -15.50 -0.88 -0.92
CA MET A 8 -15.23 -0.56 0.49
C MET A 8 -15.86 0.78 0.92
N ARG A 9 -15.86 1.81 0.07
CA ARG A 9 -16.48 3.12 0.39
C ARG A 9 -18.01 3.08 0.40
N ILE A 10 -18.62 2.32 -0.51
CA ILE A 10 -20.09 2.16 -0.57
C ILE A 10 -20.58 1.31 0.60
N ARG A 11 -19.83 0.28 1.01
CA ARG A 11 -20.14 -0.50 2.23
C ARG A 11 -19.96 0.32 3.50
N LEU A 12 -18.93 1.18 3.57
CA LEU A 12 -18.75 2.07 4.73
C LEU A 12 -19.88 3.10 4.84
N LEU A 13 -20.31 3.69 3.73
CA LEU A 13 -21.47 4.60 3.73
C LEU A 13 -22.77 3.87 4.09
N TRP A 14 -22.99 2.66 3.59
CA TRP A 14 -24.16 1.85 3.97
C TRP A 14 -24.14 1.45 5.45
N ILE A 15 -22.97 1.10 5.99
CA ILE A 15 -22.81 0.78 7.41
C ILE A 15 -23.03 2.02 8.28
N ILE A 16 -22.51 3.19 7.88
CA ILE A 16 -22.74 4.44 8.62
C ILE A 16 -24.20 4.87 8.56
N THR A 17 -24.86 4.72 7.40
CA THR A 17 -26.29 5.05 7.23
C THR A 17 -27.21 4.05 7.94
N PHE A 18 -26.81 2.77 8.00
CA PHE A 18 -27.53 1.72 8.70
C PHE A 18 -27.34 1.81 10.21
N LEU A 19 -26.15 2.17 10.69
CA LEU A 19 -25.86 2.41 12.12
C LEU A 19 -26.56 3.68 12.64
N THR A 20 -26.67 4.74 11.83
CA THR A 20 -27.47 5.93 12.18
C THR A 20 -28.99 5.64 12.19
N LEU A 21 -29.48 4.74 11.32
CA LEU A 21 -30.87 4.24 11.40
C LEU A 21 -31.11 3.27 12.57
N LEU A 22 -30.11 2.48 12.96
CA LEU A 22 -30.22 1.54 14.08
C LEU A 22 -30.17 2.26 15.43
N PHE A 23 -29.35 3.32 15.55
CA PHE A 23 -29.29 4.14 16.76
C PHE A 23 -30.56 4.98 16.97
N SER A 24 -31.21 5.42 15.90
CA SER A 24 -32.46 6.19 16.00
C SER A 24 -33.69 5.34 16.38
N THR A 25 -33.62 4.00 16.32
CA THR A 25 -34.79 3.14 16.50
C THR A 25 -34.81 2.30 17.79
N LEU A 26 -33.69 2.14 18.53
CA LEU A 26 -33.61 1.14 19.60
C LEU A 26 -33.53 1.60 21.07
N GLN A 27 -33.45 2.90 21.40
CA GLN A 27 -33.51 3.34 22.82
C GLN A 27 -34.22 4.68 23.10
N ALA A 28 -35.19 5.08 22.27
CA ALA A 28 -35.83 6.38 22.39
C ALA A 28 -36.77 6.57 23.62
N GLU A 29 -37.20 5.54 24.35
CA GLU A 29 -38.18 5.73 25.45
C GLU A 29 -37.59 5.82 26.88
N ARG A 30 -36.31 5.46 27.10
CA ARG A 30 -35.74 5.41 28.47
C ARG A 30 -34.60 6.39 28.75
N LEU A 31 -33.88 6.89 27.74
CA LEU A 31 -32.72 7.79 27.94
C LEU A 31 -33.10 9.26 28.18
N TYR A 32 -34.27 9.71 27.73
CA TYR A 32 -34.69 11.13 27.83
C TYR A 32 -35.23 11.55 29.22
N LYS A 33 -34.91 10.83 30.31
CA LYS A 33 -35.34 11.22 31.67
C LYS A 33 -34.28 11.96 32.47
N ASN A 34 -33.02 11.94 32.06
CA ASN A 34 -31.93 12.60 32.77
C ASN A 34 -31.31 13.69 31.90
N ARG A 35 -31.39 14.93 32.37
CA ARG A 35 -30.82 16.12 31.73
C ARG A 35 -29.34 15.95 31.38
N GLU A 36 -28.54 15.36 32.27
CA GLU A 36 -27.09 15.14 32.04
C GLU A 36 -26.83 14.14 30.92
N THR A 37 -27.67 13.10 30.82
CA THR A 37 -27.58 12.12 29.74
C THR A 37 -28.00 12.73 28.41
N VAL A 38 -29.04 13.57 28.39
CA VAL A 38 -29.43 14.31 27.18
C VAL A 38 -28.32 15.27 26.75
N LEU A 39 -27.71 15.98 27.70
CA LEU A 39 -26.59 16.88 27.44
C LEU A 39 -25.36 16.12 26.87
N TRP A 40 -25.05 14.95 27.43
CA TRP A 40 -23.99 14.06 26.91
C TRP A 40 -24.31 13.49 25.53
N LEU A 41 -25.54 13.04 25.29
CA LEU A 41 -25.97 12.53 23.98
C LEU A 41 -25.88 13.60 22.91
N ILE A 42 -26.39 14.80 23.20
CA ILE A 42 -26.33 15.93 22.28
C ILE A 42 -24.89 16.35 22.02
N GLN A 43 -23.95 16.18 22.96
CA GLN A 43 -22.52 16.42 22.72
C GLN A 43 -21.88 15.47 21.68
N HIS A 44 -22.49 14.31 21.41
CA HIS A 44 -21.94 13.29 20.51
C HIS A 44 -22.77 13.10 19.23
N ASP A 45 -24.07 13.39 19.26
CA ASP A 45 -24.95 13.34 18.09
C ASP A 45 -26.05 14.42 18.17
N VAL A 46 -25.85 15.49 17.41
CA VAL A 46 -26.76 16.64 17.34
C VAL A 46 -28.09 16.34 16.63
N TYR A 47 -28.15 15.32 15.76
CA TYR A 47 -29.37 15.02 14.99
C TYR A 47 -30.50 14.49 15.87
N LEU A 48 -30.16 13.98 17.07
CA LEU A 48 -31.11 13.59 18.10
C LEU A 48 -31.91 14.77 18.68
N PHE A 49 -31.43 16.02 18.51
CA PHE A 49 -32.06 17.22 19.06
C PHE A 49 -33.54 17.35 18.64
N SER A 50 -33.83 17.07 17.35
CA SER A 50 -35.18 17.15 16.78
C SER A 50 -36.18 16.18 17.42
N ASN A 51 -35.68 15.10 18.04
CA ASN A 51 -36.47 14.04 18.66
C ASN A 51 -36.49 14.12 20.20
N LEU A 52 -35.86 15.15 20.80
CA LEU A 52 -35.92 15.38 22.24
C LEU A 52 -37.32 15.78 22.71
N ASP A 53 -37.64 15.48 23.96
CA ASP A 53 -38.83 16.03 24.62
C ASP A 53 -38.76 17.58 24.63
N PRO A 54 -39.88 18.29 24.36
CA PRO A 54 -39.92 19.76 24.35
C PRO A 54 -39.34 20.44 25.60
N ILE A 55 -39.32 19.78 26.76
CA ILE A 55 -38.69 20.30 27.98
C ILE A 55 -37.17 20.51 27.78
N TYR A 56 -36.49 19.58 27.09
CA TYR A 56 -35.04 19.68 26.83
C TYR A 56 -34.71 20.50 25.59
N GLN A 57 -35.61 20.53 24.60
CA GLN A 57 -35.48 21.44 23.46
C GLN A 57 -35.55 22.92 23.89
N ASN A 58 -36.13 23.19 25.07
CA ASN A 58 -36.18 24.51 25.67
C ASN A 58 -35.13 24.74 26.79
N ASP A 59 -34.19 23.80 26.99
CA ASP A 59 -33.09 23.98 27.94
C ASP A 59 -31.92 24.71 27.27
N LYS A 60 -31.61 25.91 27.77
CA LYS A 60 -30.58 26.79 27.20
C LYS A 60 -29.22 26.11 27.07
N GLU A 61 -28.80 25.27 28.02
CA GLU A 61 -27.48 24.65 27.99
C GLU A 61 -27.38 23.55 26.93
N ILE A 62 -28.45 22.74 26.81
CA ILE A 62 -28.57 21.70 25.78
C ILE A 62 -28.62 22.36 24.39
N VAL A 63 -29.40 23.43 24.25
CA VAL A 63 -29.48 24.22 23.01
C VAL A 63 -28.13 24.78 22.60
N LEU A 64 -27.39 25.42 23.53
CA LEU A 64 -26.07 25.95 23.23
C LEU A 64 -25.08 24.85 22.83
N LYS A 65 -25.14 23.66 23.45
CA LYS A 65 -24.30 22.51 23.06
C LYS A 65 -24.69 21.87 21.73
N ALA A 66 -25.99 21.81 21.43
CA ALA A 66 -26.48 21.35 20.13
C ALA A 66 -26.02 22.30 19.02
N MET A 67 -26.22 23.61 19.22
CA MET A 67 -25.86 24.62 18.22
C MET A 67 -24.34 24.76 18.02
N GLN A 68 -23.52 24.38 19.00
CA GLN A 68 -22.06 24.30 18.81
C GLN A 68 -21.64 23.22 17.80
N GLN A 69 -22.47 22.21 17.57
CA GLN A 69 -22.22 21.15 16.58
C GLN A 69 -22.95 21.40 15.26
N ASP A 70 -24.23 21.81 15.31
CA ASP A 70 -25.01 22.16 14.13
C ASP A 70 -25.93 23.35 14.44
N ALA A 71 -25.61 24.51 13.87
CA ALA A 71 -26.37 25.73 14.08
C ALA A 71 -27.77 25.72 13.42
N SER A 72 -28.06 24.77 12.51
CA SER A 72 -29.39 24.62 11.91
C SER A 72 -30.47 24.27 12.95
N VAL A 73 -30.05 23.75 14.11
CA VAL A 73 -30.88 23.56 15.32
C VAL A 73 -31.61 24.84 15.70
N TYR A 74 -31.04 26.02 15.43
CA TYR A 74 -31.70 27.31 15.64
C TYR A 74 -33.11 27.36 15.06
N ASN A 75 -33.34 26.79 13.87
CA ASN A 75 -34.64 26.80 13.22
C ASN A 75 -35.72 26.07 14.02
N LEU A 76 -35.32 25.07 14.80
CA LEU A 76 -36.19 24.22 15.62
C LEU A 76 -36.53 24.84 16.98
N LEU A 77 -35.86 25.91 17.38
CA LEU A 77 -36.03 26.54 18.70
C LEU A 77 -37.33 27.33 18.82
N ASP A 78 -37.83 27.40 20.05
CA ASP A 78 -38.91 28.30 20.43
C ASP A 78 -38.49 29.78 20.30
N ILE A 79 -39.48 30.65 20.01
CA ILE A 79 -39.28 32.09 19.78
C ILE A 79 -38.61 32.78 20.98
N SER A 80 -38.85 32.30 22.20
CA SER A 80 -38.25 32.85 23.42
C SER A 80 -36.74 32.65 23.48
N LEU A 81 -36.26 31.46 23.11
CA LEU A 81 -34.83 31.13 23.07
C LEU A 81 -34.12 31.72 21.87
N LYS A 82 -34.81 31.88 20.74
CA LYS A 82 -34.29 32.59 19.56
C LYS A 82 -33.86 34.04 19.86
N LYS A 83 -34.43 34.66 20.90
CA LYS A 83 -34.08 36.02 21.35
C LYS A 83 -33.08 36.05 22.51
N ASP A 84 -32.64 34.89 23.03
CA ASP A 84 -31.65 34.84 24.09
C ASP A 84 -30.28 35.28 23.56
N PRO A 85 -29.54 36.19 24.25
CA PRO A 85 -28.30 36.75 23.72
C PRO A 85 -27.21 35.71 23.41
N ASP A 86 -27.10 34.64 24.20
CA ASP A 86 -26.05 33.63 24.01
C ASP A 86 -26.41 32.70 22.84
N VAL A 87 -27.70 32.38 22.70
CA VAL A 87 -28.23 31.59 21.58
C VAL A 87 -28.13 32.37 20.28
N LEU A 88 -28.51 33.65 20.31
CA LEU A 88 -28.41 34.56 19.18
C LEU A 88 -26.94 34.74 18.75
N ALA A 89 -26.02 34.86 19.71
CA ALA A 89 -24.60 34.95 19.42
C ALA A 89 -24.07 33.72 18.69
N LEU A 90 -24.52 32.52 19.05
CA LEU A 90 -24.10 31.29 18.40
C LEU A 90 -24.79 31.08 17.04
N ALA A 91 -26.07 31.46 16.91
CA ALA A 91 -26.83 31.38 15.68
C ALA A 91 -26.22 32.27 14.58
N VAL A 92 -25.85 33.49 14.95
CA VAL A 92 -25.29 34.49 14.03
C VAL A 92 -23.95 34.02 13.47
N VAL A 93 -23.13 33.28 14.24
CA VAL A 93 -21.86 32.66 13.80
C VAL A 93 -22.03 31.77 12.57
N SER A 94 -23.21 31.19 12.38
CA SER A 94 -23.51 30.26 11.29
C SER A 94 -24.58 30.77 10.33
N GLY A 95 -24.91 32.06 10.36
CA GLY A 95 -25.84 32.69 9.42
C GLY A 95 -27.32 32.55 9.77
N PHE A 96 -27.68 32.25 11.02
CA PHE A 96 -29.07 32.15 11.48
C PHE A 96 -29.43 33.27 12.49
N GLY A 97 -30.71 33.62 12.60
CA GLY A 97 -31.23 34.54 13.64
C GLY A 97 -30.99 36.03 13.39
N LEU A 98 -30.64 36.38 12.17
CA LEU A 98 -30.34 37.75 11.73
C LEU A 98 -31.61 38.62 11.61
N GLU A 99 -32.80 38.03 11.67
CA GLU A 99 -34.10 38.70 11.78
C GLU A 99 -34.41 39.28 13.18
N HIS A 100 -33.54 39.05 14.16
CA HIS A 100 -33.67 39.56 15.54
C HIS A 100 -32.62 40.65 15.84
N ASP A 101 -32.79 41.39 16.96
CA ASP A 101 -31.87 42.47 17.32
C ASP A 101 -30.50 41.93 17.76
N THR A 102 -29.52 42.02 16.85
CA THR A 102 -28.14 41.52 17.03
C THR A 102 -27.17 42.58 17.56
N SER A 103 -27.66 43.79 17.87
CA SER A 103 -26.80 44.94 18.21
C SER A 103 -25.87 44.71 19.40
N GLY A 104 -26.29 43.94 20.43
CA GLY A 104 -25.48 43.62 21.61
C GLY A 104 -24.49 42.46 21.44
N VAL A 105 -24.56 41.69 20.35
CA VAL A 105 -23.67 40.54 20.06
C VAL A 105 -22.45 40.99 19.24
N LEU A 106 -22.60 42.05 18.44
CA LEU A 106 -21.70 42.49 17.37
C LEU A 106 -20.69 43.58 17.79
N GLU A 107 -20.39 43.70 19.08
CA GLU A 107 -19.44 44.70 19.62
C GLU A 107 -17.96 44.22 19.60
N ASP A 108 -17.71 42.93 19.42
CA ASP A 108 -16.37 42.31 19.46
C ASP A 108 -15.78 42.08 18.06
N ARG A 109 -14.72 42.83 17.74
CA ARG A 109 -14.00 42.77 16.43
C ARG A 109 -13.53 41.35 16.08
N GLN A 110 -13.05 40.56 17.04
CA GLN A 110 -12.56 39.21 16.76
C GLN A 110 -13.70 38.23 16.43
N LYS A 111 -14.88 38.43 17.01
CA LYS A 111 -16.08 37.64 16.67
C LYS A 111 -16.59 38.01 15.29
N VAL A 112 -16.64 39.31 14.98
CA VAL A 112 -17.02 39.82 13.65
C VAL A 112 -16.05 39.31 12.58
N GLN A 113 -14.74 39.30 12.83
CA GLN A 113 -13.75 38.74 11.90
C GLN A 113 -14.01 37.26 11.57
N ARG A 114 -14.31 36.41 12.58
CA ARG A 114 -14.65 34.99 12.34
C ARG A 114 -15.99 34.81 11.61
N LEU A 115 -16.99 35.60 11.97
CA LEU A 115 -18.31 35.63 11.31
C LEU A 115 -18.18 35.88 9.80
N LEU A 116 -17.34 36.85 9.44
CA LEU A 116 -17.14 37.29 8.06
C LEU A 116 -16.32 36.32 7.20
N GLN A 117 -15.54 35.42 7.82
CA GLN A 117 -14.85 34.35 7.12
C GLN A 117 -15.78 33.18 6.73
N LEU A 118 -16.93 33.03 7.39
CA LEU A 118 -17.84 31.90 7.22
C LEU A 118 -18.99 32.16 6.22
N SER A 119 -19.42 33.41 6.03
CA SER A 119 -20.56 33.75 5.16
C SER A 119 -20.53 35.21 4.70
N ALA A 120 -20.55 35.43 3.38
CA ALA A 120 -20.54 36.76 2.79
C ALA A 120 -21.84 37.54 2.95
N ASP A 121 -22.96 36.81 3.02
CA ASP A 121 -24.29 37.39 3.20
C ASP A 121 -24.46 37.98 4.62
N THR A 122 -23.63 37.58 5.59
CA THR A 122 -23.63 38.13 6.95
C THR A 122 -23.32 39.63 6.98
N ILE A 123 -22.50 40.16 6.05
CA ILE A 123 -22.23 41.61 5.99
C ILE A 123 -23.50 42.40 5.67
N LYS A 124 -24.35 41.87 4.78
CA LYS A 124 -25.59 42.53 4.36
C LYS A 124 -26.57 42.68 5.53
N GLU A 125 -26.56 41.73 6.46
CA GLU A 125 -27.50 41.68 7.58
C GLU A 125 -26.93 42.34 8.85
N ILE A 126 -25.60 42.39 9.01
CA ILE A 126 -24.92 43.28 9.96
C ILE A 126 -24.99 44.70 9.41
N ASN A 127 -26.14 45.35 9.54
CA ASN A 127 -26.36 46.74 9.12
C ASN A 127 -25.68 47.74 10.09
N ASN A 128 -24.40 47.53 10.38
CA ASN A 128 -23.58 48.38 11.23
C ASN A 128 -22.46 49.02 10.41
N THR A 129 -22.61 50.31 10.13
CA THR A 129 -21.68 51.16 9.37
C THR A 129 -20.25 51.21 9.93
N GLN A 130 -20.04 50.79 11.18
CA GLN A 130 -18.72 50.83 11.81
C GLN A 130 -17.74 49.83 11.19
N TRP A 131 -18.19 48.61 10.86
CA TRP A 131 -17.29 47.55 10.38
C TRP A 131 -16.96 47.69 8.89
N THR A 132 -17.91 48.15 8.08
CA THR A 132 -17.70 48.44 6.65
C THR A 132 -16.76 49.63 6.39
N GLN A 133 -16.42 50.38 7.44
CA GLN A 133 -15.45 51.48 7.46
C GLN A 133 -14.09 51.08 8.10
N ASP A 134 -13.96 49.89 8.68
CA ASP A 134 -12.68 49.39 9.21
C ASP A 134 -11.78 48.93 8.06
N ARG A 135 -10.81 49.78 7.71
CA ARG A 135 -9.86 49.57 6.62
C ARG A 135 -9.10 48.24 6.73
N GLU A 136 -8.61 47.90 7.93
CA GLU A 136 -7.77 46.72 8.13
C GLU A 136 -8.60 45.45 8.02
N LEU A 137 -9.78 45.44 8.66
CA LEU A 137 -10.71 44.31 8.59
C LEU A 137 -11.15 44.05 7.14
N MET A 138 -11.46 45.11 6.39
CA MET A 138 -11.90 44.96 4.99
C MET A 138 -10.78 44.46 4.07
N LEU A 139 -9.52 44.83 4.29
CA LEU A 139 -8.39 44.28 3.53
C LEU A 139 -8.14 42.82 3.88
N GLU A 140 -8.19 42.45 5.15
CA GLU A 140 -8.00 41.07 5.59
C GLU A 140 -9.03 40.11 4.97
N LEU A 141 -10.29 40.55 4.84
CA LEU A 141 -11.33 39.77 4.18
C LEU A 141 -11.09 39.60 2.68
N LEU A 142 -10.43 40.57 2.03
CA LEU A 142 -10.08 40.50 0.61
C LEU A 142 -8.83 39.64 0.34
N GLU A 143 -7.98 39.39 1.33
CA GLU A 143 -6.76 38.57 1.20
C GLU A 143 -7.00 37.04 1.30
N ASN A 144 -8.19 36.60 1.70
CA ASN A 144 -8.49 35.19 1.90
C ASN A 144 -8.51 34.39 0.57
N GLU A 145 -7.83 33.24 0.53
CA GLU A 145 -7.37 32.54 -0.71
C GLU A 145 -8.47 31.98 -1.63
N TYR A 146 -9.75 32.02 -1.27
CA TYR A 146 -10.81 31.55 -2.16
C TYR A 146 -11.28 32.70 -3.09
N ALA A 147 -11.04 32.53 -4.39
CA ALA A 147 -11.29 33.52 -5.45
C ALA A 147 -12.76 34.01 -5.60
N TYR A 148 -13.72 33.44 -4.86
CA TYR A 148 -15.13 33.83 -4.89
C TYR A 148 -15.48 35.09 -4.07
N TYR A 149 -14.50 35.69 -3.40
CA TYR A 149 -14.71 36.68 -2.35
C TYR A 149 -14.64 38.16 -2.75
N SER A 150 -14.47 38.49 -4.04
CA SER A 150 -14.56 39.89 -4.49
C SER A 150 -15.91 40.56 -4.22
N HIS A 151 -16.96 39.75 -4.00
CA HIS A 151 -18.29 40.24 -3.67
C HIS A 151 -18.28 41.05 -2.36
N TYR A 152 -17.34 40.80 -1.44
CA TYR A 152 -17.13 41.61 -0.24
C TYR A 152 -16.89 43.08 -0.55
N TYR A 153 -16.21 43.36 -1.66
CA TYR A 153 -15.97 44.73 -2.09
C TYR A 153 -17.26 45.52 -2.31
N THR A 154 -18.36 44.86 -2.70
CA THR A 154 -19.65 45.53 -2.88
C THR A 154 -20.24 46.05 -1.57
N TYR A 155 -19.86 45.48 -0.43
CA TYR A 155 -20.38 45.85 0.89
C TYR A 155 -19.50 46.84 1.65
N ILE A 156 -18.29 47.11 1.16
CA ILE A 156 -17.40 48.12 1.74
C ILE A 156 -18.05 49.50 1.67
N ASP A 157 -17.86 50.32 2.70
CA ASP A 157 -18.40 51.67 2.74
C ASP A 157 -17.86 52.52 1.57
N GLN A 158 -18.71 53.42 1.06
CA GLN A 158 -18.39 54.26 -0.09
C GLN A 158 -17.15 55.14 0.15
N SER A 159 -16.91 55.57 1.39
CA SER A 159 -15.75 56.38 1.74
C SER A 159 -14.41 55.66 1.52
N LEU A 160 -14.34 54.36 1.83
CA LEU A 160 -13.15 53.53 1.56
C LEU A 160 -13.01 53.21 0.07
N LYS A 161 -14.13 52.97 -0.64
CA LYS A 161 -14.12 52.73 -2.10
C LYS A 161 -13.63 53.92 -2.92
N GLU A 162 -13.73 55.13 -2.36
CA GLU A 162 -13.23 56.37 -2.97
C GLU A 162 -11.79 56.71 -2.54
N ASP A 163 -11.21 55.97 -1.58
CA ASP A 163 -9.81 56.07 -1.19
C ASP A 163 -8.93 55.29 -2.19
N ILE A 164 -8.03 56.02 -2.86
CA ILE A 164 -7.09 55.49 -3.84
C ILE A 164 -6.14 54.47 -3.19
N ASN A 165 -5.64 54.73 -1.98
CA ASN A 165 -4.67 53.84 -1.33
C ASN A 165 -5.34 52.54 -0.91
N PHE A 166 -6.54 52.62 -0.36
CA PHE A 166 -7.34 51.42 -0.06
C PHE A 166 -7.61 50.60 -1.32
N THR A 167 -8.01 51.26 -2.41
CA THR A 167 -8.31 50.58 -3.68
C THR A 167 -7.08 49.90 -4.29
N LEU A 168 -5.89 50.50 -4.16
CA LEU A 168 -4.62 49.88 -4.61
C LEU A 168 -4.27 48.64 -3.79
N ASP A 169 -4.46 48.69 -2.47
CA ASP A 169 -4.24 47.55 -1.58
C ASP A 169 -5.27 46.43 -1.87
N ALA A 170 -6.54 46.79 -2.04
CA ALA A 170 -7.60 45.85 -2.42
C ALA A 170 -7.33 45.16 -3.76
N LEU A 171 -6.88 45.90 -4.78
CA LEU A 171 -6.46 45.31 -6.06
C LEU A 171 -5.30 44.33 -5.89
N THR A 172 -4.37 44.61 -4.98
CA THR A 172 -3.23 43.74 -4.70
C THR A 172 -3.69 42.46 -3.99
N ALA A 173 -4.49 42.60 -2.94
CA ALA A 173 -5.06 41.50 -2.17
C ALA A 173 -5.85 40.52 -3.06
N THR A 174 -6.71 41.04 -3.95
CA THR A 174 -7.56 40.20 -4.81
C THR A 174 -6.94 39.86 -6.16
N LYS A 175 -5.65 40.14 -6.40
CA LYS A 175 -5.01 39.98 -7.71
C LYS A 175 -5.83 40.59 -8.87
N GLY A 176 -6.32 41.81 -8.67
CA GLY A 176 -7.04 42.59 -9.68
C GLY A 176 -8.55 42.35 -9.81
N PHE A 177 -9.11 41.29 -9.21
CA PHE A 177 -10.52 40.92 -9.40
C PHE A 177 -11.51 42.05 -9.04
N VAL A 178 -11.23 42.80 -7.98
CA VAL A 178 -12.05 43.94 -7.51
C VAL A 178 -12.24 45.02 -8.57
N PHE A 179 -11.38 45.10 -9.59
CA PHE A 179 -11.45 46.13 -10.63
C PHE A 179 -12.83 46.24 -11.29
N SER A 180 -13.52 45.11 -11.52
CA SER A 180 -14.86 45.10 -12.15
C SER A 180 -15.92 45.85 -11.32
N HIS A 181 -15.76 45.89 -10.00
CA HIS A 181 -16.67 46.51 -9.03
C HIS A 181 -16.37 47.99 -8.76
N LEU A 182 -15.27 48.53 -9.30
CA LEU A 182 -14.92 49.94 -9.14
C LEU A 182 -15.89 50.85 -9.92
N ASN A 183 -16.07 52.06 -9.41
CA ASN A 183 -16.81 53.09 -10.15
C ASN A 183 -15.97 53.62 -11.33
N GLU A 184 -16.65 54.24 -12.30
CA GLU A 184 -16.01 54.76 -13.53
C GLU A 184 -14.83 55.73 -13.28
N PRO A 185 -14.89 56.67 -12.32
CA PRO A 185 -13.75 57.52 -12.00
C PRO A 185 -12.52 56.74 -11.52
N MET A 186 -12.70 55.74 -10.64
CA MET A 186 -11.60 54.93 -10.12
C MET A 186 -10.99 54.02 -11.19
N LYS A 187 -11.82 53.41 -12.06
CA LYS A 187 -11.34 52.59 -13.19
C LYS A 187 -10.42 53.36 -14.15
N LYS A 188 -10.65 54.68 -14.30
CA LYS A 188 -9.84 55.57 -15.16
C LYS A 188 -8.68 56.25 -14.43
N HIS A 189 -8.57 56.06 -13.11
CA HIS A 189 -7.50 56.69 -12.34
C HIS A 189 -6.14 56.06 -12.72
N PRO A 190 -5.10 56.84 -13.09
CA PRO A 190 -3.87 56.29 -13.68
C PRO A 190 -3.16 55.23 -12.83
N GLN A 191 -3.11 55.41 -11.51
CA GLN A 191 -2.44 54.47 -10.60
C GLN A 191 -3.24 53.16 -10.44
N ILE A 192 -4.56 53.26 -10.38
CA ILE A 192 -5.46 52.11 -10.21
C ILE A 192 -5.47 51.29 -11.49
N LEU A 193 -5.59 51.95 -12.65
CA LEU A 193 -5.51 51.30 -13.96
C LEU A 193 -4.16 50.62 -14.17
N SER A 194 -3.04 51.29 -13.85
CA SER A 194 -1.71 50.68 -13.95
C SER A 194 -1.60 49.43 -13.09
N LYS A 195 -2.15 49.46 -11.86
CA LYS A 195 -2.10 48.32 -10.94
C LYS A 195 -3.00 47.17 -11.39
N ALA A 196 -4.21 47.48 -11.89
CA ALA A 196 -5.13 46.48 -12.43
C ALA A 196 -4.56 45.77 -13.67
N LEU A 197 -3.84 46.50 -14.52
CA LEU A 197 -3.17 45.96 -15.70
C LEU A 197 -2.08 44.95 -15.33
N GLU A 198 -1.41 45.04 -14.18
CA GLU A 198 -0.45 44.01 -13.73
C GLU A 198 -1.09 42.62 -13.59
N TYR A 199 -2.40 42.57 -13.34
CA TYR A 199 -3.18 41.35 -13.17
C TYR A 199 -4.09 41.03 -14.38
N GLY A 200 -3.96 41.77 -15.49
CA GLY A 200 -4.76 41.54 -16.70
C GLY A 200 -6.17 42.15 -16.68
N TYR A 201 -6.49 43.05 -15.75
CA TYR A 201 -7.77 43.78 -15.72
C TYR A 201 -7.64 45.21 -16.25
N GLY A 202 -8.74 45.78 -16.75
CA GLY A 202 -8.79 47.18 -17.19
C GLY A 202 -8.19 47.46 -18.57
N VAL A 203 -7.90 46.43 -19.37
CA VAL A 203 -7.41 46.56 -20.76
C VAL A 203 -8.34 47.41 -21.61
N GLU A 204 -9.65 47.37 -21.36
CA GLU A 204 -10.66 48.20 -22.03
C GLU A 204 -10.55 49.71 -21.78
N TYR A 205 -9.75 50.14 -20.79
CA TYR A 205 -9.43 51.53 -20.50
C TYR A 205 -7.99 51.91 -20.89
N ALA A 206 -7.14 50.93 -21.25
CA ALA A 206 -5.77 51.18 -21.69
C ALA A 206 -5.73 51.90 -23.05
N ASP A 207 -4.64 52.59 -23.35
CA ASP A 207 -4.49 53.22 -24.67
C ASP A 207 -4.39 52.17 -25.80
N LYS A 208 -4.59 52.64 -27.04
CA LYS A 208 -4.53 51.76 -28.21
C LYS A 208 -3.12 51.17 -28.41
N ALA A 209 -2.07 51.89 -28.02
CA ALA A 209 -0.69 51.42 -28.23
C ALA A 209 -0.42 50.14 -27.40
N LEU A 210 -0.93 50.08 -26.17
CA LEU A 210 -0.87 48.88 -25.33
C LEU A 210 -1.69 47.73 -25.91
N ARG A 211 -2.93 47.99 -26.34
CA ARG A 211 -3.85 46.95 -26.87
C ARG A 211 -3.38 46.35 -28.20
N SER A 212 -2.54 47.08 -28.93
CA SER A 212 -1.90 46.61 -30.17
C SER A 212 -0.49 46.03 -29.93
N ASP A 213 0.03 46.01 -28.69
CA ASP A 213 1.32 45.41 -28.36
C ASP A 213 1.19 43.90 -28.13
N LYS A 214 1.72 43.14 -29.09
CA LYS A 214 1.68 41.68 -29.10
C LYS A 214 2.29 41.04 -27.85
N GLN A 215 3.47 41.49 -27.42
CA GLN A 215 4.18 40.87 -26.30
C GLN A 215 3.47 41.18 -24.99
N ARG A 216 3.04 42.43 -24.83
CA ARG A 216 2.37 42.86 -23.60
C ARG A 216 1.01 42.18 -23.45
N MET A 217 0.24 42.03 -24.52
CA MET A 217 -1.03 41.31 -24.47
C MET A 217 -0.87 39.83 -24.15
N ILE A 218 0.17 39.15 -24.68
CA ILE A 218 0.49 37.76 -24.30
C ILE A 218 0.78 37.65 -22.80
N GLU A 219 1.58 38.56 -22.24
CA GLU A 219 1.88 38.57 -20.80
C GLU A 219 0.62 38.75 -19.94
N LEU A 220 -0.30 39.62 -20.36
CA LEU A 220 -1.57 39.83 -19.65
C LEU A 220 -2.51 38.62 -19.76
N MET A 221 -2.52 37.93 -20.90
CA MET A 221 -3.34 36.74 -21.13
C MET A 221 -2.95 35.57 -20.23
N LYS A 222 -1.68 35.47 -19.81
CA LYS A 222 -1.24 34.49 -18.80
C LYS A 222 -1.96 34.67 -17.46
N GLN A 223 -2.38 35.90 -17.15
CA GLN A 223 -3.06 36.23 -15.90
C GLN A 223 -4.58 36.14 -16.05
N ASN A 224 -5.14 36.50 -17.21
CA ASN A 224 -6.58 36.53 -17.44
C ASN A 224 -6.95 36.39 -18.93
N ALA A 225 -7.75 35.37 -19.30
CA ALA A 225 -8.20 35.16 -20.69
C ALA A 225 -9.14 36.25 -21.21
N SER A 226 -9.91 36.93 -20.35
CA SER A 226 -10.85 37.98 -20.77
C SER A 226 -10.14 39.17 -21.45
N VAL A 227 -8.82 39.30 -21.30
CA VAL A 227 -7.97 40.21 -22.07
C VAL A 227 -8.20 40.06 -23.58
N CYS A 228 -8.44 38.84 -24.06
CA CYS A 228 -8.71 38.51 -25.47
C CYS A 228 -9.89 39.32 -26.04
N GLN A 229 -10.87 39.74 -25.23
CA GLN A 229 -12.04 40.54 -25.67
C GLN A 229 -11.69 41.98 -26.07
N HIS A 230 -10.59 42.53 -25.55
CA HIS A 230 -10.26 43.95 -25.67
C HIS A 230 -8.97 44.22 -26.45
N VAL A 231 -8.28 43.16 -26.90
CA VAL A 231 -7.10 43.22 -27.74
C VAL A 231 -7.47 43.77 -29.12
N ASP A 232 -6.51 44.41 -29.80
CA ASP A 232 -6.71 44.86 -31.17
C ASP A 232 -7.11 43.67 -32.08
N PRO A 233 -8.25 43.74 -32.80
CA PRO A 233 -8.73 42.64 -33.65
C PRO A 233 -7.72 42.16 -34.69
N SER A 234 -6.75 43.00 -35.08
CA SER A 234 -5.67 42.59 -35.98
C SER A 234 -4.75 41.52 -35.39
N LEU A 235 -4.56 41.49 -34.06
CA LEU A 235 -3.77 40.47 -33.36
C LEU A 235 -4.55 39.16 -33.22
N LEU A 236 -5.86 39.21 -33.02
CA LEU A 236 -6.72 38.00 -32.96
C LEU A 236 -6.81 37.24 -34.30
N ARG A 237 -6.38 37.88 -35.40
CA ARG A 237 -6.20 37.29 -36.72
C ARG A 237 -4.77 36.83 -37.00
N ASP A 238 -3.80 37.20 -36.16
CA ASP A 238 -2.41 36.77 -36.31
C ASP A 238 -2.26 35.34 -35.80
N ARG A 239 -1.95 34.41 -36.70
CA ARG A 239 -1.79 32.98 -36.40
C ARG A 239 -0.87 32.71 -35.21
N THR A 240 0.27 33.40 -35.17
CA THR A 240 1.29 33.17 -34.13
C THR A 240 0.82 33.68 -32.77
N PHE A 241 0.11 34.81 -32.76
CA PHE A 241 -0.50 35.34 -31.55
C PHE A 241 -1.63 34.44 -31.06
N ALA A 242 -2.52 34.00 -31.94
CA ALA A 242 -3.65 33.13 -31.61
C ALA A 242 -3.19 31.79 -31.00
N LEU A 243 -2.16 31.14 -31.57
CA LEU A 243 -1.61 29.91 -30.99
C LEU A 243 -1.00 30.14 -29.60
N VAL A 244 -0.18 31.17 -29.44
CA VAL A 244 0.44 31.47 -28.14
C VAL A 244 -0.62 31.86 -27.11
N ALA A 245 -1.68 32.57 -27.51
CA ALA A 245 -2.79 32.93 -26.63
C ALA A 245 -3.52 31.68 -26.11
N ILE A 246 -3.83 30.72 -27.00
CA ILE A 246 -4.46 29.44 -26.62
C ILE A 246 -3.53 28.61 -25.73
N GLU A 247 -2.23 28.52 -26.06
CA GLU A 247 -1.24 27.79 -25.24
C GLU A 247 -1.12 28.37 -23.82
N GLN A 248 -1.27 29.68 -23.66
CA GLN A 248 -1.26 30.30 -22.32
C GLN A 248 -2.59 30.16 -21.60
N ASN A 249 -3.72 30.20 -22.32
CA ASN A 249 -5.06 30.02 -21.76
C ASN A 249 -6.05 29.54 -22.83
N SER A 250 -6.61 28.34 -22.64
CA SER A 250 -7.51 27.69 -23.60
C SER A 250 -8.80 28.47 -23.86
N ASP A 251 -9.27 29.27 -22.90
CA ASP A 251 -10.50 30.04 -23.01
C ASP A 251 -10.39 31.16 -24.07
N CYS A 252 -9.17 31.52 -24.49
CA CYS A 252 -8.98 32.49 -25.58
C CYS A 252 -9.47 31.97 -26.94
N LEU A 253 -9.71 30.66 -27.09
CA LEU A 253 -10.26 30.07 -28.32
C LEU A 253 -11.61 30.67 -28.72
N GLU A 254 -12.45 31.08 -27.77
CA GLU A 254 -13.75 31.70 -28.02
C GLU A 254 -13.63 33.07 -28.74
N PHE A 255 -12.50 33.77 -28.57
CA PHE A 255 -12.31 35.14 -29.05
C PHE A 255 -11.47 35.24 -30.32
N ILE A 256 -10.85 34.15 -30.76
CA ILE A 256 -10.01 34.12 -31.96
C ILE A 256 -10.89 34.17 -33.22
N ASP A 257 -10.38 34.78 -34.29
CA ASP A 257 -11.14 34.89 -35.54
C ASP A 257 -11.49 33.50 -36.11
N PRO A 258 -12.79 33.16 -36.30
CA PRO A 258 -13.20 31.84 -36.77
C PRO A 258 -12.64 31.44 -38.13
N SER A 259 -12.15 32.39 -38.94
CA SER A 259 -11.48 32.07 -40.20
C SER A 259 -10.22 31.22 -40.01
N LEU A 260 -9.50 31.38 -38.89
CA LEU A 260 -8.29 30.61 -38.57
C LEU A 260 -8.59 29.13 -38.29
N LEU A 261 -9.77 28.80 -37.76
CA LEU A 261 -10.18 27.41 -37.50
C LEU A 261 -10.24 26.57 -38.80
N ASN A 262 -10.40 27.23 -39.95
CA ASN A 262 -10.45 26.57 -41.25
C ASN A 262 -9.06 26.42 -41.90
N GLU A 263 -7.99 26.87 -41.25
CA GLU A 263 -6.62 26.69 -41.71
C GLU A 263 -6.02 25.40 -41.14
N LYS A 264 -5.78 24.41 -42.02
CA LYS A 264 -5.28 23.06 -41.65
C LYS A 264 -4.03 23.10 -40.77
N HIS A 265 -3.09 24.01 -41.02
CA HIS A 265 -1.84 24.13 -40.25
C HIS A 265 -2.01 24.82 -38.89
N PHE A 266 -3.10 25.56 -38.67
CA PHE A 266 -3.44 26.14 -37.38
C PHE A 266 -4.23 25.15 -36.53
N ILE A 267 -5.21 24.46 -37.13
CA ILE A 267 -6.15 23.61 -36.41
C ILE A 267 -5.59 22.20 -36.09
N ALA A 268 -4.68 21.66 -36.91
CA ALA A 268 -4.11 20.32 -36.70
C ALA A 268 -3.52 20.09 -35.28
N PRO A 269 -2.66 20.97 -34.74
CA PRO A 269 -2.16 20.79 -33.37
C PRO A 269 -3.25 20.97 -32.30
N LEU A 270 -4.24 21.84 -32.54
CA LEU A 270 -5.32 22.10 -31.59
C LEU A 270 -6.30 20.93 -31.47
N LEU A 271 -6.55 20.19 -32.56
CA LEU A 271 -7.45 19.02 -32.55
C LEU A 271 -6.91 17.85 -31.73
N HIS A 272 -5.59 17.75 -31.56
CA HIS A 272 -4.99 16.73 -30.70
C HIS A 272 -5.33 16.99 -29.22
N GLU A 273 -5.31 18.26 -28.79
CA GLU A 273 -5.67 18.65 -27.42
C GLU A 273 -7.19 18.78 -27.21
N TYR A 274 -7.92 19.23 -28.24
CA TYR A 274 -9.35 19.54 -28.19
C TYR A 274 -10.09 18.90 -29.39
N PRO A 275 -10.26 17.57 -29.43
CA PRO A 275 -10.86 16.86 -30.57
C PRO A 275 -12.31 17.25 -30.86
N GLY A 276 -13.03 17.78 -29.86
CA GLY A 276 -14.39 18.30 -30.02
C GLY A 276 -14.51 19.48 -31.00
N LEU A 277 -13.41 20.19 -31.29
CA LEU A 277 -13.38 21.30 -32.26
C LEU A 277 -13.70 20.88 -33.69
N ILE A 278 -13.60 19.58 -34.00
CA ILE A 278 -13.93 19.04 -35.32
C ILE A 278 -15.36 19.41 -35.76
N ARG A 279 -16.27 19.65 -34.80
CA ARG A 279 -17.67 20.04 -35.02
C ARG A 279 -17.83 21.46 -35.58
N GLU A 280 -16.85 22.32 -35.32
CA GLU A 280 -16.86 23.74 -35.70
C GLU A 280 -16.15 23.99 -37.05
N LEU A 281 -15.55 22.95 -37.64
CA LEU A 281 -14.82 23.08 -38.91
C LEU A 281 -15.79 23.10 -40.09
N ASN A 282 -15.42 23.86 -41.13
CA ASN A 282 -16.19 23.85 -42.37
C ASN A 282 -16.04 22.53 -43.15
N SER A 283 -16.98 22.29 -44.06
CA SER A 283 -17.00 21.07 -44.89
C SER A 283 -15.74 20.90 -45.73
N THR A 284 -15.10 21.99 -46.17
CA THR A 284 -13.87 21.94 -47.00
C THR A 284 -12.70 21.27 -46.28
N VAL A 285 -12.59 21.43 -44.96
CA VAL A 285 -11.54 20.79 -44.15
C VAL A 285 -11.92 19.33 -43.85
N LEU A 286 -13.19 19.09 -43.50
CA LEU A 286 -13.72 17.75 -43.20
C LEU A 286 -13.78 16.81 -44.42
N GLU A 287 -13.92 17.37 -45.62
CA GLU A 287 -13.89 16.62 -46.89
C GLU A 287 -12.46 16.32 -47.37
N ASP A 288 -11.41 16.83 -46.72
CA ASP A 288 -10.04 16.47 -47.06
C ASP A 288 -9.60 15.17 -46.38
N ASP A 289 -9.61 14.09 -47.15
CA ASP A 289 -9.19 12.76 -46.72
C ASP A 289 -7.75 12.71 -46.18
N THR A 290 -6.85 13.57 -46.66
CA THR A 290 -5.45 13.61 -46.17
C THR A 290 -5.33 14.20 -44.78
N PHE A 291 -6.27 15.07 -44.41
CA PHE A 291 -6.37 15.69 -43.10
C PHE A 291 -7.16 14.80 -42.13
N MET A 292 -8.31 14.27 -42.56
CA MET A 292 -9.20 13.48 -41.71
C MET A 292 -8.67 12.08 -41.41
N ARG A 293 -7.93 11.44 -42.34
CA ARG A 293 -7.47 10.05 -42.13
C ARG A 293 -6.56 9.89 -40.90
N PRO A 294 -5.51 10.70 -40.69
CA PRO A 294 -4.70 10.63 -39.48
C PRO A 294 -5.52 10.93 -38.21
N PHE A 295 -6.41 11.92 -38.27
CA PHE A 295 -7.27 12.29 -37.14
C PHE A 295 -8.20 11.14 -36.72
N LEU A 296 -8.83 10.45 -37.67
CA LEU A 296 -9.71 9.31 -37.37
C LEU A 296 -8.97 8.10 -36.81
N LEU A 297 -7.71 7.88 -37.19
CA LEU A 297 -6.90 6.81 -36.62
C LEU A 297 -6.53 7.06 -35.15
N GLU A 298 -6.63 8.32 -34.72
CA GLU A 298 -6.43 8.74 -33.33
C GLU A 298 -7.76 8.86 -32.57
N PHE A 299 -8.81 9.36 -33.22
CA PHE A 299 -10.15 9.58 -32.65
C PHE A 299 -11.26 8.95 -33.56
N PRO A 300 -11.46 7.62 -33.51
CA PRO A 300 -12.37 6.89 -34.39
C PRO A 300 -13.85 7.30 -34.31
N GLU A 301 -14.29 7.82 -33.15
CA GLU A 301 -15.67 8.19 -32.88
C GLU A 301 -16.20 9.34 -33.74
N TYR A 302 -15.32 10.06 -34.44
CA TYR A 302 -15.68 11.16 -35.34
C TYR A 302 -15.83 10.72 -36.81
N LEU A 303 -15.85 9.42 -37.10
CA LEU A 303 -16.01 8.89 -38.46
C LEU A 303 -17.22 9.48 -39.20
N SER A 304 -18.29 9.83 -38.51
CA SER A 304 -19.50 10.43 -39.11
C SER A 304 -19.25 11.79 -39.78
N TYR A 305 -18.21 12.52 -39.38
CA TYR A 305 -17.84 13.82 -39.95
C TYR A 305 -16.97 13.72 -41.21
N ALA A 306 -16.44 12.53 -41.49
CA ALA A 306 -15.58 12.30 -42.62
C ALA A 306 -16.35 12.30 -43.95
N SER A 307 -15.62 12.57 -45.03
CA SER A 307 -16.11 12.44 -46.40
C SER A 307 -16.76 11.07 -46.66
N GLU A 308 -17.66 11.02 -47.64
CA GLU A 308 -18.27 9.75 -48.05
C GLU A 308 -17.22 8.75 -48.58
N THR A 309 -16.18 9.24 -49.28
CA THR A 309 -15.08 8.41 -49.78
C THR A 309 -14.34 7.72 -48.64
N LEU A 310 -14.05 8.44 -47.56
CA LEU A 310 -13.32 7.90 -46.41
C LEU A 310 -14.19 6.96 -45.58
N ARG A 311 -15.49 7.27 -45.43
CA ARG A 311 -16.46 6.37 -44.76
C ARG A 311 -16.74 5.07 -45.53
N GLN A 312 -16.46 5.04 -46.83
CA GLN A 312 -16.57 3.85 -47.69
C GLN A 312 -15.22 3.12 -47.87
N ASP A 313 -14.14 3.58 -47.22
CA ASP A 313 -12.85 2.88 -47.24
C ASP A 313 -12.87 1.65 -46.33
N GLU A 314 -12.85 0.46 -46.93
CA GLU A 314 -12.91 -0.81 -46.20
C GLU A 314 -11.71 -1.00 -45.25
N ASN A 315 -10.50 -0.64 -45.69
CA ASN A 315 -9.28 -0.87 -44.91
C ASN A 315 -9.24 0.04 -43.68
N LEU A 316 -9.61 1.31 -43.86
CA LEU A 316 -9.75 2.23 -42.74
C LEU A 316 -10.83 1.74 -41.78
N THR A 317 -12.01 1.38 -42.29
CA THR A 317 -13.13 0.92 -41.45
C THR A 317 -12.74 -0.31 -40.63
N ARG A 318 -12.02 -1.28 -41.19
CA ARG A 318 -11.50 -2.43 -40.43
C ARG A 318 -10.55 -1.99 -39.32
N THR A 319 -9.60 -1.12 -39.62
CA THR A 319 -8.64 -0.60 -38.64
C THR A 319 -9.36 0.12 -37.49
N LEU A 320 -10.36 0.93 -37.80
CA LEU A 320 -11.14 1.65 -36.78
C LEU A 320 -11.99 0.71 -35.92
N LEU A 321 -12.55 -0.36 -36.50
CA LEU A 321 -13.31 -1.37 -35.76
C LEU A 321 -12.42 -2.22 -34.84
N GLU A 322 -11.18 -2.50 -35.24
CA GLU A 322 -10.19 -3.17 -34.38
C GLU A 322 -9.84 -2.31 -33.16
N GLN A 323 -9.74 -0.98 -33.34
CA GLN A 323 -9.51 -0.04 -32.24
C GLN A 323 -10.75 0.19 -31.37
N SER A 324 -11.94 0.19 -31.96
CA SER A 324 -13.20 0.54 -31.30
C SER A 324 -14.39 -0.25 -31.86
N PRO A 325 -14.70 -1.45 -31.31
CA PRO A 325 -15.74 -2.34 -31.84
C PRO A 325 -17.13 -1.71 -31.90
N TYR A 326 -17.50 -0.86 -30.95
CA TYR A 326 -18.80 -0.18 -30.91
C TYR A 326 -19.06 0.76 -32.10
N LEU A 327 -18.02 1.13 -32.86
CA LEU A 327 -18.17 1.93 -34.08
C LEU A 327 -19.01 1.21 -35.14
N ILE A 328 -19.22 -0.11 -35.02
CA ILE A 328 -20.05 -0.91 -35.93
C ILE A 328 -21.47 -0.36 -36.12
N TYR A 329 -22.03 0.33 -35.11
CA TYR A 329 -23.35 0.95 -35.23
C TYR A 329 -23.36 2.21 -36.12
N GLN A 330 -22.19 2.82 -36.33
CA GLN A 330 -22.01 4.07 -37.06
C GLN A 330 -21.48 3.88 -38.49
N ILE A 331 -20.91 2.71 -38.80
CA ILE A 331 -20.39 2.44 -40.14
C ILE A 331 -21.51 2.36 -41.19
N ASP A 332 -21.11 2.52 -42.45
CA ASP A 332 -22.01 2.50 -43.58
C ASP A 332 -22.84 1.20 -43.63
N ALA A 333 -24.13 1.35 -43.98
CA ALA A 333 -25.05 0.22 -44.05
C ALA A 333 -24.65 -0.81 -45.12
N GLY A 334 -23.90 -0.39 -46.15
CA GLY A 334 -23.32 -1.27 -47.16
C GLY A 334 -22.38 -2.31 -46.56
N PHE A 335 -21.49 -1.91 -45.65
CA PHE A 335 -20.61 -2.83 -44.92
C PHE A 335 -21.41 -3.78 -44.03
N ARG A 336 -22.38 -3.26 -43.27
CA ARG A 336 -23.23 -4.08 -42.39
C ARG A 336 -24.10 -5.09 -43.13
N ASN A 337 -24.41 -4.85 -44.40
CA ASN A 337 -25.12 -5.78 -45.27
C ASN A 337 -24.19 -6.69 -46.09
N ASN A 338 -22.87 -6.47 -46.03
CA ASN A 338 -21.88 -7.25 -46.76
C ASN A 338 -21.40 -8.44 -45.91
N LYS A 339 -21.84 -9.64 -46.29
CA LYS A 339 -21.47 -10.90 -45.64
C LYS A 339 -19.95 -11.13 -45.56
N ALA A 340 -19.21 -10.81 -46.62
CA ALA A 340 -17.75 -11.01 -46.66
C ALA A 340 -17.02 -10.04 -45.71
N PHE A 341 -17.60 -8.86 -45.47
CA PHE A 341 -17.09 -7.90 -44.50
C PHE A 341 -17.43 -8.30 -43.06
N MET A 342 -18.71 -8.60 -42.80
CA MET A 342 -19.23 -8.85 -41.45
C MET A 342 -18.85 -10.22 -40.89
N LEU A 343 -18.73 -11.26 -41.71
CA LEU A 343 -18.51 -12.62 -41.20
C LEU A 343 -17.20 -12.76 -40.39
N PRO A 344 -16.03 -12.26 -40.86
CA PRO A 344 -14.81 -12.27 -40.03
C PRO A 344 -14.98 -11.49 -38.73
N TYR A 345 -15.53 -10.28 -38.80
CA TYR A 345 -15.71 -9.40 -37.65
C TYR A 345 -16.61 -10.02 -36.57
N LEU A 346 -17.74 -10.62 -36.97
CA LEU A 346 -18.69 -11.25 -36.06
C LEU A 346 -18.18 -12.59 -35.50
N ASN A 347 -17.27 -13.29 -36.17
CA ASN A 347 -16.66 -14.48 -35.60
C ASN A 347 -15.73 -14.12 -34.42
N GLU A 348 -15.13 -12.94 -34.44
CA GLU A 348 -14.32 -12.41 -33.34
C GLU A 348 -15.19 -11.71 -32.28
N ASN A 349 -16.32 -11.10 -32.68
CA ASN A 349 -17.19 -10.31 -31.80
C ASN A 349 -18.68 -10.68 -32.00
N PRO A 350 -19.12 -11.88 -31.57
CA PRO A 350 -20.45 -12.41 -31.86
C PRO A 350 -21.61 -11.62 -31.21
N GLU A 351 -21.36 -10.91 -30.12
CA GLU A 351 -22.33 -10.06 -29.42
C GLU A 351 -22.85 -8.90 -30.29
N PHE A 352 -22.09 -8.46 -31.31
CA PHE A 352 -22.52 -7.43 -32.24
C PHE A 352 -23.39 -7.97 -33.38
N PHE A 353 -23.82 -9.23 -33.35
CA PHE A 353 -24.76 -9.76 -34.34
C PHE A 353 -26.03 -8.90 -34.54
N PRO A 354 -26.66 -8.30 -33.50
CA PRO A 354 -27.80 -7.40 -33.69
C PRO A 354 -27.48 -6.13 -34.51
N SER A 355 -26.20 -5.80 -34.69
CA SER A 355 -25.77 -4.63 -35.48
C SER A 355 -25.80 -4.87 -37.00
N ILE A 356 -25.94 -6.12 -37.47
CA ILE A 356 -25.95 -6.43 -38.90
C ILE A 356 -27.05 -5.69 -39.65
N GLY A 357 -26.81 -5.45 -40.94
CA GLY A 357 -27.78 -4.77 -41.79
C GLY A 357 -28.99 -5.65 -42.08
N LYS A 358 -30.15 -5.02 -42.29
CA LYS A 358 -31.44 -5.69 -42.53
C LYS A 358 -31.42 -6.74 -43.64
N ARG A 359 -30.62 -6.53 -44.69
CA ARG A 359 -30.52 -7.48 -45.81
C ARG A 359 -29.71 -8.71 -45.43
N LEU A 360 -28.65 -8.55 -44.63
CA LEU A 360 -27.86 -9.70 -44.13
C LEU A 360 -28.64 -10.46 -43.05
N ALA A 361 -29.40 -9.76 -42.21
CA ALA A 361 -30.33 -10.39 -41.25
C ALA A 361 -31.44 -11.24 -41.93
N ALA A 362 -31.73 -11.00 -43.20
CA ALA A 362 -32.69 -11.78 -43.99
C ALA A 362 -32.05 -12.98 -44.73
N ASP A 363 -30.72 -13.16 -44.69
CA ASP A 363 -30.04 -14.35 -45.21
C ASP A 363 -30.18 -15.50 -44.20
N GLU A 364 -31.24 -16.30 -44.36
CA GLU A 364 -31.56 -17.42 -43.47
C GLU A 364 -30.39 -18.39 -43.27
N ALA A 365 -29.66 -18.69 -44.35
CA ALA A 365 -28.53 -19.62 -44.28
C ALA A 365 -27.39 -19.05 -43.44
N PHE A 366 -27.12 -17.74 -43.55
CA PHE A 366 -26.14 -17.05 -42.71
C PHE A 366 -26.56 -17.02 -41.24
N VAL A 367 -27.79 -16.59 -40.95
CA VAL A 367 -28.30 -16.46 -39.57
C VAL A 367 -28.28 -17.83 -38.88
N SER A 368 -28.78 -18.87 -39.55
CA SER A 368 -28.86 -20.22 -38.99
C SER A 368 -27.48 -20.81 -38.70
N ASP A 369 -26.55 -20.66 -39.64
CA ASP A 369 -25.17 -21.12 -39.48
C ASP A 369 -24.41 -20.32 -38.41
N PHE A 370 -24.72 -19.03 -38.24
CA PHE A 370 -24.14 -18.20 -37.19
C PHE A 370 -24.68 -18.59 -35.81
N PHE A 371 -26.00 -18.75 -35.67
CA PHE A 371 -26.63 -19.17 -34.41
C PHE A 371 -26.09 -20.53 -33.93
N ARG A 372 -25.93 -21.51 -34.83
CA ARG A 372 -25.39 -22.84 -34.45
C ARG A 372 -23.95 -22.80 -33.97
N ARG A 373 -23.17 -21.79 -34.37
CA ARG A 373 -21.76 -21.64 -33.96
C ARG A 373 -21.58 -20.78 -32.71
N HIS A 374 -22.43 -19.76 -32.55
CA HIS A 374 -22.20 -18.69 -31.58
C HIS A 374 -23.39 -18.42 -30.64
N HIS A 375 -24.52 -19.10 -30.83
CA HIS A 375 -25.76 -18.96 -30.04
C HIS A 375 -26.38 -17.55 -30.01
N GLN A 376 -25.99 -16.68 -30.95
CA GLN A 376 -26.52 -15.32 -31.11
C GLN A 376 -27.49 -15.22 -32.30
N GLY A 377 -28.45 -14.30 -32.21
CA GLY A 377 -29.36 -14.02 -33.33
C GLY A 377 -30.61 -14.91 -33.41
N PHE A 378 -30.98 -15.59 -32.32
CA PHE A 378 -32.16 -16.49 -32.27
C PHE A 378 -33.45 -15.83 -32.80
N GLN A 379 -33.65 -14.53 -32.55
CA GLN A 379 -34.81 -13.76 -33.03
C GLN A 379 -34.95 -13.69 -34.56
N TYR A 380 -33.86 -13.93 -35.31
CA TYR A 380 -33.82 -13.87 -36.77
C TYR A 380 -33.94 -15.26 -37.42
N LEU A 381 -34.04 -16.34 -36.63
CA LEU A 381 -34.24 -17.69 -37.15
C LEU A 381 -35.60 -17.86 -37.81
N THR A 382 -35.68 -18.83 -38.71
CA THR A 382 -36.93 -19.19 -39.40
C THR A 382 -38.00 -19.64 -38.41
N GLU A 383 -39.27 -19.54 -38.79
CA GLU A 383 -40.38 -20.00 -37.96
C GLU A 383 -40.25 -21.48 -37.55
N THR A 384 -39.81 -22.33 -38.49
CA THR A 384 -39.57 -23.76 -38.27
C THR A 384 -38.44 -24.02 -37.28
N GLU A 385 -37.36 -23.23 -37.30
CA GLU A 385 -36.26 -23.39 -36.36
C GLU A 385 -36.61 -22.88 -34.96
N ARG A 386 -37.45 -21.84 -34.87
CA ARG A 386 -38.01 -21.36 -33.59
C ARG A 386 -39.09 -22.27 -33.00
N GLN A 387 -39.40 -23.38 -33.68
CA GLN A 387 -40.20 -24.51 -33.17
C GLN A 387 -39.34 -25.72 -32.79
N ASP A 388 -38.03 -25.72 -33.07
CA ASP A 388 -37.17 -26.84 -32.71
C ASP A 388 -36.81 -26.77 -31.22
N THR A 389 -37.40 -27.66 -30.43
CA THR A 389 -37.19 -27.75 -28.97
C THR A 389 -35.72 -27.89 -28.56
N ASN A 390 -34.86 -28.50 -29.39
CA ASN A 390 -33.43 -28.62 -29.08
C ASN A 390 -32.70 -27.30 -29.31
N LEU A 391 -32.99 -26.61 -30.41
CA LEU A 391 -32.40 -25.29 -30.67
C LEU A 391 -32.85 -24.26 -29.63
N ILE A 392 -34.09 -24.34 -29.17
CA ILE A 392 -34.62 -23.49 -28.11
C ILE A 392 -33.84 -23.71 -26.82
N LYS A 393 -33.66 -24.96 -26.37
CA LYS A 393 -32.89 -25.26 -25.15
C LYS A 393 -31.45 -24.75 -25.25
N GLN A 394 -30.79 -24.97 -26.39
CA GLN A 394 -29.45 -24.42 -26.65
C GLN A 394 -29.41 -22.89 -26.61
N ALA A 395 -30.48 -22.22 -27.06
CA ALA A 395 -30.58 -20.77 -26.96
C ALA A 395 -30.72 -20.30 -25.50
N LEU A 396 -31.58 -20.97 -24.72
CA LEU A 396 -31.87 -20.62 -23.33
C LEU A 396 -30.68 -20.86 -22.39
N ASP A 397 -29.86 -21.88 -22.65
CA ASP A 397 -28.61 -22.12 -21.90
C ASP A 397 -27.64 -20.93 -21.96
N GLN A 398 -27.70 -20.11 -23.02
CA GLN A 398 -26.81 -18.97 -23.24
C GLN A 398 -27.50 -17.62 -23.01
N ASN A 399 -28.81 -17.54 -23.28
CA ASN A 399 -29.59 -16.31 -23.17
C ASN A 399 -31.06 -16.62 -22.84
N TYR A 400 -31.48 -16.34 -21.61
CA TYR A 400 -32.85 -16.53 -21.13
C TYR A 400 -33.90 -15.74 -21.94
N ASP A 401 -33.53 -14.59 -22.50
CA ASP A 401 -34.43 -13.74 -23.31
C ASP A 401 -34.78 -14.39 -24.66
N ALA A 402 -34.07 -15.45 -25.06
CA ALA A 402 -34.38 -16.19 -26.29
C ALA A 402 -35.82 -16.74 -26.26
N PHE A 403 -36.38 -17.01 -25.06
CA PHE A 403 -37.74 -17.52 -24.92
C PHE A 403 -38.79 -16.54 -25.46
N ALA A 404 -38.53 -15.23 -25.41
CA ALA A 404 -39.43 -14.21 -25.94
C ALA A 404 -39.73 -14.44 -27.44
N TYR A 405 -38.76 -14.98 -28.17
CA TYR A 405 -38.84 -15.20 -29.61
C TYR A 405 -39.28 -16.62 -30.02
N VAL A 406 -39.46 -17.53 -29.06
CA VAL A 406 -39.95 -18.90 -29.32
C VAL A 406 -41.32 -18.86 -29.97
N HIS A 407 -41.57 -19.80 -30.89
CA HIS A 407 -42.83 -19.86 -31.60
C HIS A 407 -44.04 -19.98 -30.65
N PRO A 408 -45.14 -19.22 -30.86
CA PRO A 408 -46.29 -19.21 -29.95
C PRO A 408 -46.92 -20.58 -29.67
N SER A 409 -46.84 -21.52 -30.62
CA SER A 409 -47.39 -22.88 -30.44
C SER A 409 -46.73 -23.65 -29.30
N LEU A 410 -45.46 -23.39 -29.01
CA LEU A 410 -44.74 -24.02 -27.90
C LEU A 410 -44.95 -23.28 -26.57
N LYS A 411 -45.21 -21.97 -26.62
CA LYS A 411 -45.59 -21.16 -25.43
C LYS A 411 -46.95 -21.56 -24.82
N GLN A 412 -47.73 -22.37 -25.53
CA GLN A 412 -49.01 -22.96 -25.09
C GLN A 412 -48.94 -24.49 -24.91
N ASP A 413 -47.80 -25.11 -25.19
CA ASP A 413 -47.60 -26.55 -24.99
C ASP A 413 -47.24 -26.79 -23.51
N LYS A 414 -48.22 -27.32 -22.76
CA LYS A 414 -48.08 -27.59 -21.33
C LYS A 414 -46.88 -28.50 -21.02
N ALA A 415 -46.67 -29.55 -21.80
CA ALA A 415 -45.62 -30.53 -21.52
C ALA A 415 -44.23 -29.90 -21.69
N PHE A 416 -44.05 -29.12 -22.75
CA PHE A 416 -42.81 -28.40 -23.01
C PHE A 416 -42.54 -27.31 -21.96
N VAL A 417 -43.57 -26.54 -21.58
CA VAL A 417 -43.46 -25.52 -20.53
C VAL A 417 -43.08 -26.13 -19.19
N LEU A 418 -43.74 -27.23 -18.78
CA LEU A 418 -43.41 -27.94 -17.55
C LEU A 418 -41.96 -28.46 -17.55
N GLU A 419 -41.50 -29.00 -18.69
CA GLU A 419 -40.12 -29.46 -18.85
C GLU A 419 -39.12 -28.31 -18.64
N LEU A 420 -39.37 -27.14 -19.21
CA LEU A 420 -38.48 -25.98 -19.07
C LEU A 420 -38.47 -25.41 -17.65
N ILE A 421 -39.64 -25.28 -17.01
CA ILE A 421 -39.72 -24.82 -15.60
C ILE A 421 -38.99 -25.80 -14.68
N ALA A 422 -39.20 -27.11 -14.87
CA ALA A 422 -38.51 -28.14 -14.08
C ALA A 422 -36.99 -28.14 -14.28
N SER A 423 -36.52 -27.68 -15.45
CA SER A 423 -35.11 -27.50 -15.77
C SER A 423 -34.52 -26.18 -15.23
N GLY A 424 -35.33 -25.36 -14.55
CA GLY A 424 -34.90 -24.11 -13.92
C GLY A 424 -34.98 -22.85 -14.80
N TYR A 425 -35.61 -22.93 -15.97
CA TYR A 425 -35.80 -21.75 -16.83
C TYR A 425 -36.96 -20.88 -16.35
N ASP A 426 -36.70 -19.59 -16.08
CA ASP A 426 -37.73 -18.63 -15.71
C ASP A 426 -38.45 -18.06 -16.95
N ILE A 427 -39.42 -18.84 -17.44
CA ILE A 427 -40.19 -18.51 -18.65
C ILE A 427 -41.62 -18.05 -18.35
N PHE A 428 -42.01 -17.97 -17.07
CA PHE A 428 -43.41 -17.84 -16.66
C PHE A 428 -44.09 -16.59 -17.22
N PHE A 429 -43.37 -15.46 -17.33
CA PHE A 429 -43.94 -14.23 -17.89
C PHE A 429 -44.26 -14.32 -19.38
N GLU A 430 -43.58 -15.20 -20.10
CA GLU A 430 -43.68 -15.35 -21.55
C GLU A 430 -44.63 -16.45 -22.02
N ILE A 431 -45.08 -17.35 -21.13
CA ILE A 431 -46.08 -18.38 -21.48
C ILE A 431 -47.48 -17.77 -21.63
N ASN A 432 -48.37 -18.51 -22.27
CA ASN A 432 -49.72 -18.01 -22.54
C ASN A 432 -50.59 -17.88 -21.26
N ALA A 433 -51.62 -17.04 -21.31
CA ALA A 433 -52.49 -16.76 -20.18
C ALA A 433 -53.25 -17.99 -19.62
N THR A 434 -53.50 -19.01 -20.45
CA THR A 434 -54.16 -20.25 -20.00
C THR A 434 -53.25 -21.04 -19.06
N LEU A 435 -51.99 -21.26 -19.44
CA LEU A 435 -51.03 -22.00 -18.62
C LEU A 435 -50.64 -21.24 -17.34
N LYS A 436 -50.66 -19.91 -17.37
CA LYS A 436 -50.50 -19.07 -16.15
C LYS A 436 -51.56 -19.31 -15.08
N ASN A 437 -52.69 -19.95 -15.43
CA ASN A 437 -53.75 -20.31 -14.50
C ASN A 437 -53.95 -21.84 -14.40
N ASP A 438 -53.02 -22.64 -14.91
CA ASP A 438 -53.08 -24.10 -14.80
C ASP A 438 -52.45 -24.55 -13.47
N PRO A 439 -53.17 -25.28 -12.58
CA PRO A 439 -52.66 -25.66 -11.27
C PRO A 439 -51.33 -26.42 -11.29
N GLU A 440 -51.10 -27.28 -12.29
CA GLU A 440 -49.87 -28.07 -12.38
C GLU A 440 -48.68 -27.21 -12.79
N VAL A 441 -48.89 -26.26 -13.70
CA VAL A 441 -47.87 -25.26 -14.07
C VAL A 441 -47.55 -24.37 -12.88
N LEU A 442 -48.56 -23.91 -12.12
CA LEU A 442 -48.34 -23.07 -10.95
C LEU A 442 -47.61 -23.80 -9.82
N LEU A 443 -47.93 -25.08 -9.56
CA LEU A 443 -47.23 -25.89 -8.58
C LEU A 443 -45.77 -26.16 -8.98
N SER A 444 -45.53 -26.48 -10.26
CA SER A 444 -44.18 -26.61 -10.81
C SER A 444 -43.40 -25.29 -10.67
N TYR A 445 -44.04 -24.16 -10.98
CA TYR A 445 -43.44 -22.83 -10.86
C TYR A 445 -43.09 -22.50 -9.40
N LEU A 446 -44.00 -22.74 -8.44
CA LEU A 446 -43.72 -22.58 -7.00
C LEU A 446 -42.54 -23.43 -6.54
N LYS A 447 -42.49 -24.69 -6.98
CA LYS A 447 -41.45 -25.64 -6.58
C LYS A 447 -40.06 -25.25 -7.08
N HIS A 448 -39.95 -24.74 -8.30
CA HIS A 448 -38.66 -24.48 -8.96
C HIS A 448 -38.20 -23.01 -8.86
N THR A 449 -39.12 -22.05 -8.71
CA THR A 449 -38.82 -20.61 -8.62
C THR A 449 -38.91 -20.07 -7.19
N GLY A 450 -39.62 -20.76 -6.28
CA GLY A 450 -39.64 -20.43 -4.86
C GLY A 450 -40.50 -19.21 -4.52
N ALA A 451 -40.00 -18.34 -3.63
CA ALA A 451 -40.80 -17.29 -2.99
C ALA A 451 -41.36 -16.23 -3.96
N TYR A 452 -40.66 -15.94 -5.06
CA TYR A 452 -41.11 -14.97 -6.05
C TYR A 452 -42.41 -15.39 -6.75
N ALA A 453 -42.56 -16.70 -7.02
CA ALA A 453 -43.73 -17.25 -7.69
C ALA A 453 -45.05 -16.99 -6.92
N VAL A 454 -44.99 -16.84 -5.58
CA VAL A 454 -46.18 -16.52 -4.76
C VAL A 454 -46.79 -15.17 -5.14
N TYR A 455 -45.98 -14.20 -5.57
CA TYR A 455 -46.44 -12.87 -5.97
C TYR A 455 -47.06 -12.85 -7.38
N ASP A 456 -46.62 -13.76 -8.25
CA ASP A 456 -47.09 -13.87 -9.63
C ASP A 456 -48.36 -14.72 -9.77
N ILE A 457 -48.58 -15.63 -8.82
CA ILE A 457 -49.78 -16.48 -8.79
C ILE A 457 -51.00 -15.68 -8.35
N ASN A 458 -52.10 -15.85 -9.07
CA ASN A 458 -53.36 -15.23 -8.72
C ASN A 458 -53.83 -15.70 -7.32
N ARG A 459 -54.04 -14.74 -6.41
CA ARG A 459 -54.46 -14.97 -5.02
C ARG A 459 -55.73 -15.81 -4.87
N SER A 460 -56.56 -15.95 -5.90
CA SER A 460 -57.72 -16.85 -5.86
C SER A 460 -57.33 -18.32 -5.64
N PHE A 461 -56.17 -18.76 -6.13
CA PHE A 461 -55.70 -20.14 -5.95
C PHE A 461 -55.36 -20.44 -4.49
N PHE A 462 -54.85 -19.46 -3.74
CA PHE A 462 -54.61 -19.60 -2.31
C PHE A 462 -55.89 -19.62 -1.46
N LYS A 463 -57.08 -19.50 -2.07
CA LYS A 463 -58.36 -19.78 -1.41
C LYS A 463 -58.85 -21.22 -1.61
N ASP A 464 -58.22 -21.97 -2.52
CA ASP A 464 -58.53 -23.37 -2.77
C ASP A 464 -57.71 -24.24 -1.82
N GLU A 465 -58.39 -24.92 -0.90
CA GLU A 465 -57.77 -25.80 0.09
C GLU A 465 -56.92 -26.91 -0.54
N THR A 466 -57.36 -27.43 -1.71
CA THR A 466 -56.63 -28.49 -2.41
C THR A 466 -55.34 -27.97 -3.02
N PHE A 467 -55.38 -26.77 -3.61
CA PHE A 467 -54.18 -26.14 -4.15
C PHE A 467 -53.18 -25.81 -3.04
N VAL A 468 -53.64 -25.25 -1.93
CA VAL A 468 -52.77 -24.94 -0.77
C VAL A 468 -52.15 -26.21 -0.20
N GLN A 469 -52.89 -27.32 -0.12
CA GLN A 469 -52.34 -28.59 0.32
C GLN A 469 -51.17 -29.05 -0.57
N HIS A 470 -51.35 -29.06 -1.90
CA HIS A 470 -50.29 -29.46 -2.82
C HIS A 470 -49.11 -28.47 -2.79
N ALA A 471 -49.37 -27.17 -2.66
CA ALA A 471 -48.31 -26.16 -2.55
C ALA A 471 -47.44 -26.37 -1.29
N LEU A 472 -48.04 -26.75 -0.17
CA LEU A 472 -47.33 -27.11 1.06
C LEU A 472 -46.54 -28.42 0.89
N GLU A 473 -47.18 -29.45 0.33
CA GLU A 473 -46.59 -30.78 0.18
C GLU A 473 -45.44 -30.81 -0.85
N GLU A 474 -45.53 -30.06 -1.94
CA GLU A 474 -44.57 -30.13 -3.05
C GLU A 474 -43.48 -29.04 -2.97
N ALA A 475 -43.82 -27.86 -2.45
CA ALA A 475 -42.94 -26.68 -2.49
C ALA A 475 -42.72 -25.99 -1.12
N GLY A 476 -43.54 -26.30 -0.09
CA GLY A 476 -43.45 -25.66 1.22
C GLY A 476 -43.98 -24.21 1.26
N PHE A 477 -44.82 -23.81 0.30
CA PHE A 477 -45.45 -22.48 0.27
C PHE A 477 -46.94 -22.54 0.58
N GLY A 478 -47.50 -21.42 1.06
CA GLY A 478 -48.94 -21.27 1.27
C GLY A 478 -49.44 -21.50 2.69
N LEU A 479 -48.56 -21.71 3.69
CA LEU A 479 -48.98 -21.97 5.08
C LEU A 479 -49.78 -20.81 5.69
N GLU A 480 -49.51 -19.57 5.27
CA GLU A 480 -50.26 -18.38 5.67
C GLU A 480 -51.72 -18.38 5.20
N TYR A 481 -52.05 -19.16 4.16
CA TYR A 481 -53.39 -19.33 3.61
C TYR A 481 -54.05 -20.66 3.97
N ALA A 482 -53.30 -21.55 4.63
CA ALA A 482 -53.77 -22.88 5.00
C ALA A 482 -54.93 -22.81 6.00
N THR A 483 -55.82 -23.80 5.93
CA THR A 483 -56.92 -23.92 6.89
C THR A 483 -56.38 -24.19 8.29
N GLN A 484 -57.18 -23.91 9.31
CA GLN A 484 -56.79 -24.20 10.69
C GLN A 484 -56.41 -25.68 10.90
N ALA A 485 -57.12 -26.60 10.23
CA ALA A 485 -56.82 -28.03 10.27
C ALA A 485 -55.43 -28.34 9.67
N GLN A 486 -55.10 -27.74 8.52
CA GLN A 486 -53.80 -27.89 7.88
C GLN A 486 -52.66 -27.27 8.70
N GLN A 487 -52.87 -26.10 9.31
CA GLN A 487 -51.87 -25.46 10.19
C GLN A 487 -51.61 -26.25 11.49
N GLN A 488 -52.57 -27.09 11.92
CA GLN A 488 -52.44 -27.97 13.09
C GLN A 488 -51.92 -29.37 12.73
N ASP A 489 -51.77 -29.71 11.45
CA ASP A 489 -51.15 -30.96 11.03
C ASP A 489 -49.63 -30.84 11.10
N ARG A 490 -49.06 -31.41 12.18
CA ARG A 490 -47.62 -31.41 12.41
C ARG A 490 -46.83 -31.99 11.23
N THR A 491 -47.33 -33.05 10.59
CA THR A 491 -46.60 -33.76 9.53
C THR A 491 -46.53 -32.89 8.28
N LEU A 492 -47.66 -32.28 7.92
CA LEU A 492 -47.75 -31.35 6.80
C LEU A 492 -46.85 -30.13 7.01
N VAL A 493 -46.94 -29.52 8.20
CA VAL A 493 -46.14 -28.33 8.53
C VAL A 493 -44.64 -28.66 8.59
N LEU A 494 -44.24 -29.79 9.17
CA LEU A 494 -42.83 -30.20 9.20
C LEU A 494 -42.28 -30.39 7.78
N ASN A 495 -43.04 -31.07 6.91
CA ASN A 495 -42.67 -31.26 5.52
C ASN A 495 -42.54 -29.92 4.78
N ALA A 496 -43.48 -28.99 5.01
CA ALA A 496 -43.40 -27.65 4.44
C ALA A 496 -42.15 -26.88 4.92
N VAL A 497 -41.82 -26.94 6.21
CA VAL A 497 -40.61 -26.31 6.80
C VAL A 497 -39.32 -26.94 6.26
N GLN A 498 -39.29 -28.27 6.04
CA GLN A 498 -38.14 -28.95 5.46
C GLN A 498 -37.88 -28.52 4.01
N LYS A 499 -38.93 -28.24 3.22
CA LYS A 499 -38.80 -27.73 1.85
C LYS A 499 -38.51 -26.23 1.81
N ASN A 500 -39.15 -25.49 2.70
CA ASN A 500 -39.01 -24.04 2.82
C ASN A 500 -38.98 -23.65 4.31
N PRO A 501 -37.77 -23.43 4.87
CA PRO A 501 -37.60 -23.02 6.26
C PRO A 501 -38.43 -21.81 6.68
N HIS A 502 -38.66 -20.85 5.78
CA HIS A 502 -39.46 -19.65 6.06
C HIS A 502 -40.96 -19.93 6.30
N ALA A 503 -41.46 -21.13 5.95
CA ALA A 503 -42.80 -21.55 6.34
C ALA A 503 -42.98 -21.53 7.87
N PHE A 504 -41.90 -21.72 8.65
CA PHE A 504 -41.94 -21.71 10.12
C PHE A 504 -42.50 -20.41 10.71
N ARG A 505 -42.37 -19.28 10.00
CA ARG A 505 -42.97 -17.99 10.38
C ARG A 505 -44.48 -18.08 10.67
N TYR A 506 -45.17 -18.98 9.98
CA TYR A 506 -46.62 -19.17 10.06
C TYR A 506 -47.01 -20.41 10.87
N ALA A 507 -46.04 -21.18 11.37
CA ALA A 507 -46.24 -22.40 12.14
C ALA A 507 -46.52 -22.10 13.63
N HIS A 508 -47.43 -21.18 13.93
CA HIS A 508 -47.64 -20.67 15.31
C HIS A 508 -47.97 -21.77 16.33
N TYR A 509 -48.69 -22.83 15.93
CA TYR A 509 -49.01 -24.00 16.76
C TYR A 509 -47.79 -24.85 17.15
N PHE A 510 -46.68 -24.70 16.43
CA PHE A 510 -45.45 -25.49 16.60
C PHE A 510 -44.22 -24.63 16.90
N SER A 511 -44.42 -23.39 17.36
CA SER A 511 -43.35 -22.50 17.81
C SER A 511 -42.47 -23.10 18.93
N ASN A 512 -42.98 -24.08 19.67
CA ASN A 512 -42.24 -24.82 20.71
C ASN A 512 -41.69 -26.19 20.25
N ASP A 513 -41.85 -26.55 18.98
CA ASP A 513 -41.32 -27.79 18.43
C ASP A 513 -39.83 -27.61 18.10
N LYS A 514 -38.96 -28.20 18.94
CA LYS A 514 -37.50 -28.06 18.80
C LYS A 514 -36.97 -28.59 17.46
N GLU A 515 -37.62 -29.60 16.87
CA GLU A 515 -37.17 -30.16 15.59
C GLU A 515 -37.43 -29.18 14.46
N MET A 516 -38.66 -28.65 14.35
CA MET A 516 -39.00 -27.63 13.36
C MET A 516 -38.18 -26.36 13.55
N ALA A 517 -38.05 -25.91 14.80
CA ALA A 517 -37.27 -24.73 15.14
C ALA A 517 -35.80 -24.91 14.73
N LYS A 518 -35.20 -26.08 14.94
CA LYS A 518 -33.80 -26.32 14.54
C LYS A 518 -33.63 -26.28 13.03
N ILE A 519 -34.52 -26.94 12.28
CA ILE A 519 -34.50 -26.91 10.80
C ILE A 519 -34.61 -25.47 10.28
N ALA A 520 -35.51 -24.68 10.87
CA ALA A 520 -35.72 -23.29 10.51
C ALA A 520 -34.49 -22.42 10.82
N VAL A 521 -34.01 -22.46 12.07
CA VAL A 521 -32.93 -21.60 12.58
C VAL A 521 -31.58 -21.94 11.94
N ASP A 522 -31.32 -23.21 11.63
CA ASP A 522 -30.08 -23.62 10.96
C ASP A 522 -30.02 -23.15 9.50
N ALA A 523 -31.19 -22.96 8.87
CA ALA A 523 -31.26 -22.40 7.52
C ALA A 523 -31.23 -20.86 7.53
N ASP A 524 -31.94 -20.23 8.47
CA ASP A 524 -31.97 -18.78 8.67
C ASP A 524 -32.22 -18.44 10.16
N SER A 525 -31.22 -17.86 10.81
CA SER A 525 -31.26 -17.47 12.22
C SER A 525 -32.33 -16.42 12.55
N PHE A 526 -32.77 -15.62 11.58
CA PHE A 526 -33.87 -14.67 11.76
C PHE A 526 -35.17 -15.36 12.17
N LEU A 527 -35.33 -16.65 11.82
CA LEU A 527 -36.51 -17.44 12.17
C LEU A 527 -36.57 -17.79 13.67
N PHE A 528 -35.47 -17.64 14.42
CA PHE A 528 -35.45 -17.86 15.87
C PHE A 528 -36.45 -16.99 16.62
N ARG A 529 -36.77 -15.79 16.09
CA ARG A 529 -37.75 -14.89 16.71
C ARG A 529 -39.17 -15.44 16.80
N TYR A 530 -39.51 -16.40 15.93
CA TYR A 530 -40.81 -17.08 15.91
C TYR A 530 -40.86 -18.31 16.82
N CYS A 531 -39.73 -18.67 17.46
CA CYS A 531 -39.70 -19.72 18.47
C CYS A 531 -40.42 -19.28 19.76
N SER A 532 -40.87 -20.25 20.53
CA SER A 532 -41.49 -20.03 21.85
C SER A 532 -40.50 -19.46 22.87
N ASP A 533 -41.00 -18.83 23.92
CA ASP A 533 -40.18 -18.38 25.06
C ASP A 533 -39.40 -19.52 25.73
N ALA A 534 -39.90 -20.74 25.68
CA ALA A 534 -39.22 -21.90 26.24
C ALA A 534 -37.97 -22.29 25.41
N ILE A 535 -38.02 -22.17 24.09
CA ILE A 535 -36.85 -22.36 23.21
C ILE A 535 -35.88 -21.18 23.36
N LYS A 536 -36.40 -19.95 23.47
CA LYS A 536 -35.57 -18.74 23.70
C LYS A 536 -34.81 -18.75 25.05
N LYS A 537 -35.21 -19.62 25.99
CA LYS A 537 -34.55 -19.87 27.29
C LYS A 537 -33.63 -21.10 27.28
N ASP A 538 -33.63 -21.89 26.21
CA ASP A 538 -32.91 -23.16 26.17
C ASP A 538 -31.45 -22.95 25.76
N LYS A 539 -30.57 -23.01 26.76
CA LYS A 539 -29.11 -22.86 26.60
C LYS A 539 -28.53 -23.87 25.61
N GLU A 540 -28.96 -25.13 25.69
CA GLU A 540 -28.42 -26.19 24.84
C GLU A 540 -28.85 -25.96 23.38
N PHE A 541 -30.10 -25.55 23.17
CA PHE A 541 -30.59 -25.20 21.83
C PHE A 541 -29.77 -24.05 21.25
N ILE A 542 -29.65 -22.92 21.96
CA ILE A 542 -28.91 -21.73 21.51
C ILE A 542 -27.45 -22.05 21.23
N LEU A 543 -26.76 -22.74 22.15
CA LEU A 543 -25.36 -23.14 21.97
C LEU A 543 -25.17 -24.12 20.81
N SER A 544 -26.18 -24.89 20.41
CA SER A 544 -26.11 -25.83 19.28
C SER A 544 -26.40 -25.20 17.91
N SER A 545 -26.84 -23.94 17.86
CA SER A 545 -27.16 -23.20 16.63
C SER A 545 -26.01 -22.27 16.20
N ALA A 546 -26.11 -21.71 14.99
CA ALA A 546 -25.20 -20.67 14.52
C ALA A 546 -25.43 -19.38 15.34
N MET A 547 -24.70 -19.23 16.45
CA MET A 547 -24.85 -18.14 17.41
C MET A 547 -24.43 -16.82 16.78
N ASP A 548 -25.40 -16.14 16.17
CA ASP A 548 -25.23 -14.83 15.55
C ASP A 548 -26.09 -13.77 16.24
N TYR A 549 -26.03 -12.56 15.70
CA TYR A 549 -26.78 -11.41 16.20
C TYR A 549 -28.28 -11.71 16.38
N ASN A 550 -28.91 -12.44 15.47
CA ASN A 550 -30.36 -12.67 15.49
C ASN A 550 -30.76 -13.56 16.67
N ILE A 551 -29.99 -14.62 16.94
CA ILE A 551 -30.28 -15.53 18.06
C ILE A 551 -30.01 -14.82 19.39
N LEU A 552 -28.85 -14.17 19.52
CA LEU A 552 -28.44 -13.52 20.76
C LEU A 552 -29.28 -12.29 21.12
N ASN A 553 -29.86 -11.61 20.13
CA ASN A 553 -30.76 -10.49 20.35
C ASN A 553 -32.18 -10.92 20.78
N GLU A 554 -32.59 -12.14 20.45
CA GLU A 554 -33.93 -12.67 20.73
C GLU A 554 -33.95 -13.69 21.88
N MET A 555 -32.79 -14.08 22.42
CA MET A 555 -32.70 -14.96 23.57
C MET A 555 -33.27 -14.30 24.83
N ASP A 556 -33.70 -15.11 25.79
CA ASP A 556 -34.21 -14.58 27.04
C ASP A 556 -33.11 -13.92 27.89
N THR A 557 -33.42 -12.75 28.44
CA THR A 557 -32.48 -11.93 29.22
C THR A 557 -31.91 -12.64 30.45
N SER A 558 -32.61 -13.65 31.01
CA SER A 558 -32.10 -14.43 32.14
C SER A 558 -30.85 -15.24 31.78
N LEU A 559 -30.62 -15.55 30.51
CA LEU A 559 -29.40 -16.23 30.06
C LEU A 559 -28.19 -15.30 30.07
N ALA A 560 -28.38 -14.01 29.81
CA ALA A 560 -27.31 -13.02 29.85
C ALA A 560 -26.74 -12.83 31.27
N GLU A 561 -27.51 -13.16 32.31
CA GLU A 561 -27.11 -13.10 33.72
C GLU A 561 -26.39 -14.39 34.21
N ASP A 562 -26.37 -15.44 33.40
CA ASP A 562 -25.74 -16.70 33.77
C ASP A 562 -24.26 -16.73 33.41
N LYS A 563 -23.39 -16.70 34.43
CA LYS A 563 -21.93 -16.74 34.26
C LYS A 563 -21.44 -17.95 33.47
N SER A 564 -22.00 -19.14 33.69
CA SER A 564 -21.59 -20.36 32.97
C SER A 564 -21.97 -20.28 31.50
N PHE A 565 -23.12 -19.69 31.18
CA PHE A 565 -23.54 -19.48 29.80
C PHE A 565 -22.66 -18.42 29.13
N ALA A 566 -22.40 -17.29 29.80
CA ALA A 566 -21.53 -16.23 29.31
C ALA A 566 -20.11 -16.72 28.99
N LEU A 567 -19.51 -17.53 29.86
CA LEU A 567 -18.18 -18.13 29.60
C LEU A 567 -18.19 -19.05 28.38
N GLN A 568 -19.21 -19.90 28.22
CA GLN A 568 -19.32 -20.78 27.04
C GLN A 568 -19.52 -19.99 25.74
N LEU A 569 -20.29 -18.90 25.81
CA LEU A 569 -20.55 -17.97 24.72
C LEU A 569 -19.28 -17.24 24.27
N LEU A 570 -18.47 -16.75 25.22
CA LEU A 570 -17.16 -16.12 24.97
C LEU A 570 -16.11 -17.11 24.46
N HIS A 571 -16.11 -18.34 24.97
CA HIS A 571 -15.22 -19.39 24.47
C HIS A 571 -15.46 -19.70 22.99
N LYS A 572 -16.70 -19.58 22.51
CA LYS A 572 -17.04 -19.74 21.10
C LYS A 572 -16.65 -18.52 20.26
N ASP A 573 -17.00 -17.33 20.71
CA ASP A 573 -16.63 -16.07 20.05
C ASP A 573 -16.56 -14.90 21.06
N PRO A 574 -15.41 -14.22 21.20
CA PRO A 574 -15.25 -13.06 22.09
C PRO A 574 -16.16 -11.89 21.75
N GLN A 575 -16.59 -11.71 20.49
CA GLN A 575 -17.50 -10.63 20.10
C GLN A 575 -18.85 -10.71 20.83
N ASN A 576 -19.19 -11.90 21.34
CA ASN A 576 -20.40 -12.08 22.11
C ASN A 576 -20.37 -11.40 23.49
N PHE A 577 -19.23 -10.83 23.91
CA PHE A 577 -19.12 -9.99 25.11
C PHE A 577 -20.18 -8.88 25.13
N TYR A 578 -20.56 -8.34 23.97
CA TYR A 578 -21.63 -7.36 23.85
C TYR A 578 -22.92 -7.78 24.57
N TYR A 579 -23.30 -9.06 24.47
CA TYR A 579 -24.55 -9.63 25.01
C TYR A 579 -24.48 -10.09 26.47
N VAL A 580 -23.29 -10.10 27.06
CA VAL A 580 -23.11 -10.46 28.47
C VAL A 580 -23.72 -9.35 29.33
N ASN A 581 -24.43 -9.73 30.41
CA ASN A 581 -25.02 -8.75 31.32
C ASN A 581 -23.95 -7.86 31.97
N GLN A 582 -24.29 -6.58 32.19
CA GLN A 582 -23.38 -5.59 32.79
C GLN A 582 -22.77 -6.01 34.13
N THR A 583 -23.49 -6.79 34.94
CA THR A 583 -22.96 -7.32 36.21
C THR A 583 -21.80 -8.27 35.98
N LEU A 584 -21.93 -9.16 34.98
CA LEU A 584 -20.89 -10.12 34.60
C LEU A 584 -19.75 -9.48 33.82
N LYS A 585 -19.99 -8.35 33.13
CA LYS A 585 -18.91 -7.55 32.52
C LYS A 585 -17.93 -6.95 33.53
N ASN A 586 -18.27 -6.97 34.82
CA ASN A 586 -17.37 -6.58 35.92
C ASN A 586 -16.80 -7.79 36.68
N ASP A 587 -17.08 -9.02 36.24
CA ASP A 587 -16.54 -10.23 36.83
C ASP A 587 -15.14 -10.52 36.22
N PRO A 588 -14.07 -10.65 37.03
CA PRO A 588 -12.71 -10.84 36.53
C PRO A 588 -12.57 -12.06 35.61
N ASP A 589 -13.25 -13.17 35.90
CA ASP A 589 -13.12 -14.40 35.09
C ASP A 589 -13.77 -14.22 33.72
N VAL A 590 -14.89 -13.51 33.66
CA VAL A 590 -15.61 -13.24 32.40
C VAL A 590 -14.82 -12.27 31.53
N VAL A 591 -14.27 -11.22 32.15
CA VAL A 591 -13.42 -10.25 31.46
C VAL A 591 -12.13 -10.89 30.98
N PHE A 592 -11.51 -11.75 31.79
CA PHE A 592 -10.32 -12.48 31.39
C PHE A 592 -10.61 -13.40 30.20
N ALA A 593 -11.70 -14.17 30.24
CA ALA A 593 -12.11 -15.03 29.12
C ALA A 593 -12.41 -14.24 27.83
N TYR A 594 -12.84 -12.99 27.94
CA TYR A 594 -12.99 -12.08 26.81
C TYR A 594 -11.64 -11.60 26.26
N LEU A 595 -10.76 -11.10 27.13
CA LEU A 595 -9.46 -10.54 26.74
C LEU A 595 -8.46 -11.58 26.24
N GLU A 596 -8.48 -12.81 26.77
CA GLU A 596 -7.58 -13.91 26.37
C GLU A 596 -7.66 -14.20 24.86
N LYS A 597 -8.83 -14.00 24.25
CA LYS A 597 -9.10 -14.32 22.84
C LYS A 597 -9.28 -13.10 21.94
N SER A 598 -9.51 -11.93 22.52
CA SER A 598 -9.72 -10.68 21.79
C SER A 598 -8.41 -9.89 21.75
N TYR A 599 -7.49 -10.31 20.87
CA TYR A 599 -6.14 -9.73 20.71
C TYR A 599 -6.17 -8.29 20.12
N SER A 600 -6.81 -7.33 20.80
CA SER A 600 -6.81 -5.92 20.40
C SER A 600 -6.94 -4.95 21.56
N ASP A 601 -6.21 -3.84 21.49
CA ASP A 601 -6.36 -2.68 22.39
C ASP A 601 -7.79 -2.12 22.40
N GLU A 602 -8.56 -2.35 21.33
CA GLU A 602 -9.98 -1.95 21.25
C GLU A 602 -10.84 -2.68 22.27
N SER A 603 -10.55 -3.97 22.51
CA SER A 603 -11.31 -4.80 23.44
C SER A 603 -11.17 -4.34 24.88
N ILE A 604 -10.00 -3.81 25.23
CA ILE A 604 -9.74 -3.34 26.59
C ILE A 604 -10.52 -2.08 26.96
N ASN A 605 -10.97 -1.32 25.95
CA ASN A 605 -11.81 -0.13 26.15
C ASN A 605 -13.25 -0.49 26.56
N GLU A 606 -13.69 -1.73 26.32
CA GLU A 606 -15.00 -2.23 26.75
C GLU A 606 -15.02 -2.74 28.20
N VAL A 607 -13.83 -2.89 28.79
CA VAL A 607 -13.65 -3.42 30.15
C VAL A 607 -13.74 -2.29 31.18
N ASN A 608 -14.34 -2.59 32.33
CA ASN A 608 -14.38 -1.63 33.42
C ASN A 608 -12.98 -1.36 33.99
N ALA A 609 -12.53 -0.10 33.86
CA ALA A 609 -11.22 0.36 34.28
C ALA A 609 -10.89 0.06 35.77
N SER A 610 -11.91 -0.01 36.64
CA SER A 610 -11.72 -0.29 38.08
C SER A 610 -11.13 -1.67 38.37
N LEU A 611 -11.26 -2.64 37.45
CA LEU A 611 -10.64 -3.95 37.60
C LEU A 611 -9.10 -3.88 37.57
N PHE A 612 -8.53 -2.91 36.84
CA PHE A 612 -7.09 -2.72 36.75
C PHE A 612 -6.48 -2.05 38.00
N GLU A 613 -7.31 -1.62 38.96
CA GLU A 613 -6.84 -1.22 40.28
C GLU A 613 -6.30 -2.43 41.08
N ASP A 614 -6.84 -3.63 40.83
CA ASP A 614 -6.30 -4.86 41.40
C ASP A 614 -5.01 -5.26 40.67
N ARG A 615 -3.91 -5.28 41.43
CA ARG A 615 -2.58 -5.61 40.90
C ARG A 615 -2.49 -7.05 40.40
N ALA A 616 -3.20 -8.00 41.00
CA ALA A 616 -3.19 -9.38 40.54
C ALA A 616 -3.84 -9.49 39.16
N PHE A 617 -5.01 -8.86 39.00
CA PHE A 617 -5.71 -8.81 37.71
C PHE A 617 -4.90 -8.09 36.63
N LEU A 618 -4.36 -6.90 36.96
CA LEU A 618 -3.51 -6.15 36.03
C LEU A 618 -2.29 -6.97 35.57
N ASN A 619 -1.62 -7.68 36.48
CA ASN A 619 -0.49 -8.53 36.14
C ASN A 619 -0.89 -9.67 35.20
N GLU A 620 -1.99 -10.37 35.49
CA GLU A 620 -2.47 -11.49 34.71
C GLU A 620 -2.85 -11.07 33.28
N VAL A 621 -3.55 -9.93 33.13
CA VAL A 621 -3.90 -9.37 31.82
C VAL A 621 -2.65 -8.92 31.05
N LEU A 622 -1.70 -8.24 31.71
CA LEU A 622 -0.47 -7.80 31.05
C LEU A 622 0.41 -8.98 30.61
N GLU A 623 0.45 -10.08 31.37
CA GLU A 623 1.24 -11.27 31.02
C GLU A 623 0.69 -12.00 29.79
N GLU A 624 -0.63 -12.13 29.67
CA GLU A 624 -1.25 -12.87 28.57
C GLU A 624 -1.51 -12.00 27.33
N THR A 625 -1.81 -10.71 27.51
CA THR A 625 -2.26 -9.82 26.41
C THR A 625 -1.29 -8.69 26.09
N GLY A 626 -0.39 -8.31 27.01
CA GLY A 626 0.48 -7.14 26.85
C GLY A 626 -0.22 -5.78 26.95
N CYS A 627 -1.53 -5.75 27.23
CA CYS A 627 -2.37 -4.55 27.24
C CYS A 627 -2.86 -4.19 28.66
N GLY A 628 -3.34 -2.96 28.86
CA GLY A 628 -4.04 -2.54 30.11
C GLY A 628 -3.28 -1.59 31.01
N MET A 629 -2.01 -1.32 30.71
CA MET A 629 -1.19 -0.37 31.47
C MET A 629 -1.78 1.04 31.50
N GLN A 630 -2.54 1.43 30.47
CA GLN A 630 -3.23 2.72 30.43
C GLN A 630 -4.24 2.93 31.58
N TYR A 631 -4.83 1.86 32.12
CA TYR A 631 -5.80 1.89 33.22
C TYR A 631 -5.17 1.68 34.60
N ALA A 632 -3.86 1.39 34.66
CA ALA A 632 -3.16 1.25 35.93
C ALA A 632 -3.22 2.54 36.75
N THR A 633 -3.27 2.39 38.08
CA THR A 633 -3.23 3.47 39.05
C THR A 633 -1.92 4.27 38.96
N PRO A 634 -1.89 5.54 39.40
CA PRO A 634 -0.66 6.33 39.47
C PRO A 634 0.45 5.66 40.30
N GLU A 635 0.10 4.91 41.34
CA GLU A 635 1.04 4.14 42.16
C GLU A 635 1.69 3.01 41.36
N GLN A 636 0.89 2.23 40.62
CA GLN A 636 1.39 1.15 39.75
C GLN A 636 2.25 1.70 38.60
N LYS A 637 1.86 2.85 38.00
CA LYS A 637 2.60 3.55 36.93
C LYS A 637 3.92 4.17 37.39
N ARG A 638 4.20 4.19 38.70
CA ARG A 638 5.45 4.65 39.31
C ARG A 638 6.32 3.51 39.87
N ASP A 639 5.80 2.28 39.92
CA ASP A 639 6.51 1.13 40.48
C ASP A 639 7.63 0.69 39.53
N THR A 640 8.84 1.22 39.75
CA THR A 640 10.00 0.98 38.87
C THR A 640 10.35 -0.50 38.72
N PRO A 641 10.48 -1.32 39.80
CA PRO A 641 10.72 -2.76 39.66
C PRO A 641 9.66 -3.47 38.83
N PHE A 642 8.38 -3.11 39.02
CA PHE A 642 7.28 -3.67 38.25
C PHE A 642 7.39 -3.33 36.77
N ILE A 643 7.56 -2.06 36.42
CA ILE A 643 7.63 -1.60 35.03
C ILE A 643 8.82 -2.24 34.31
N LEU A 644 10.01 -2.27 34.94
CA LEU A 644 11.18 -2.92 34.36
C LEU A 644 10.94 -4.41 34.10
N SER A 645 10.21 -5.11 34.98
CA SER A 645 9.89 -6.54 34.77
C SER A 645 8.96 -6.81 33.58
N LEU A 646 8.25 -5.77 33.09
CA LEU A 646 7.35 -5.86 31.93
C LEU A 646 8.05 -5.57 30.61
N LEU A 647 9.15 -4.79 30.61
CA LEU A 647 9.90 -4.46 29.39
C LEU A 647 10.46 -5.73 28.74
N ASN A 648 10.92 -6.70 29.52
CA ASN A 648 11.45 -7.97 29.03
C ASN A 648 10.37 -8.93 28.48
N LYS A 649 9.08 -8.55 28.51
CA LYS A 649 7.95 -9.38 28.10
C LYS A 649 7.26 -8.90 26.81
N ASN A 650 7.87 -7.98 26.05
CA ASN A 650 7.29 -7.37 24.84
C ASN A 650 5.96 -6.63 25.10
N CYS A 651 5.77 -6.05 26.29
CA CYS A 651 4.58 -5.26 26.62
C CYS A 651 4.81 -3.76 26.32
N SER A 652 3.89 -3.11 25.61
CA SER A 652 3.97 -1.65 25.33
C SER A 652 3.53 -0.83 26.55
N VAL A 653 4.43 -0.69 27.53
CA VAL A 653 4.12 -0.04 28.82
C VAL A 653 4.58 1.41 28.90
N LEU A 654 5.69 1.76 28.25
CA LEU A 654 6.31 3.09 28.35
C LEU A 654 5.42 4.28 27.94
N PRO A 655 4.50 4.18 26.96
CA PRO A 655 3.57 5.28 26.67
C PRO A 655 2.65 5.65 27.85
N HIS A 656 2.48 4.75 28.81
CA HIS A 656 1.45 4.84 29.85
C HIS A 656 1.99 5.01 31.27
N ILE A 657 3.32 5.05 31.46
CA ILE A 657 3.93 5.23 32.79
C ILE A 657 4.04 6.71 33.18
N ASP A 658 4.40 6.96 34.44
CA ASP A 658 4.62 8.33 34.93
C ASP A 658 5.81 8.99 34.20
N GLY A 659 5.61 10.19 33.67
CA GLY A 659 6.64 10.94 32.94
C GLY A 659 7.90 11.26 33.76
N ASN A 660 7.82 11.23 35.10
CA ASN A 660 9.00 11.35 35.96
C ASN A 660 9.94 10.15 35.82
N LEU A 661 9.43 8.97 35.46
CA LEU A 661 10.25 7.80 35.15
C LEU A 661 10.92 7.95 33.78
N THR A 662 10.20 8.45 32.77
CA THR A 662 10.80 8.66 31.44
C THR A 662 11.74 9.87 31.38
N ASP A 663 11.72 10.76 32.37
CA ASP A 663 12.75 11.78 32.60
C ASP A 663 13.88 11.29 33.55
N ASN A 664 13.76 10.09 34.14
CA ASN A 664 14.82 9.52 34.98
C ASN A 664 15.88 8.85 34.09
N ARG A 665 17.12 9.36 34.17
CA ARG A 665 18.25 8.86 33.36
C ARG A 665 18.52 7.38 33.60
N ASP A 666 18.62 6.94 34.86
CA ASP A 666 18.99 5.57 35.22
C ASP A 666 17.90 4.56 34.83
N PHE A 667 16.63 4.99 34.89
CA PHE A 667 15.51 4.19 34.38
C PHE A 667 15.56 4.06 32.86
N MET A 668 15.72 5.19 32.15
CA MET A 668 15.78 5.18 30.69
C MET A 668 17.00 4.44 30.15
N GLU A 669 18.13 4.49 30.82
CA GLU A 669 19.33 3.71 30.48
C GLU A 669 19.00 2.21 30.48
N LYS A 670 18.36 1.69 31.53
CA LYS A 670 17.89 0.29 31.57
C LYS A 670 16.82 -0.03 30.54
N ALA A 671 15.90 0.89 30.29
CA ALA A 671 14.87 0.68 29.27
C ALA A 671 15.48 0.59 27.86
N ILE A 672 16.51 1.40 27.58
CA ILE A 672 17.24 1.39 26.31
C ILE A 672 18.12 0.13 26.17
N GLU A 673 18.69 -0.38 27.26
CA GLU A 673 19.42 -1.66 27.27
C GLU A 673 18.52 -2.85 26.88
N GLU A 674 17.22 -2.81 27.19
CA GLU A 674 16.26 -3.84 26.78
C GLU A 674 15.77 -3.64 25.33
N ASP A 675 15.53 -2.39 24.92
CA ASP A 675 15.24 -2.02 23.53
C ASP A 675 15.65 -0.57 23.23
N SER A 676 16.58 -0.40 22.30
CA SER A 676 17.06 0.89 21.79
C SER A 676 15.96 1.88 21.37
N TYR A 677 14.82 1.40 20.86
CA TYR A 677 13.70 2.24 20.42
C TYR A 677 12.99 2.93 21.59
N ASN A 678 13.25 2.53 22.83
CA ASN A 678 12.68 3.16 24.02
C ASN A 678 13.14 4.61 24.23
N LEU A 679 14.22 5.05 23.55
CA LEU A 679 14.63 6.46 23.53
C LEU A 679 13.49 7.39 23.06
N GLN A 680 12.55 6.91 22.23
CA GLN A 680 11.41 7.70 21.78
C GLN A 680 10.53 8.23 22.93
N TYR A 681 10.49 7.50 24.05
CA TYR A 681 9.69 7.85 25.23
C TYR A 681 10.46 8.72 26.24
N ALA A 682 11.77 8.86 26.08
CA ALA A 682 12.58 9.72 26.94
C ALA A 682 12.13 11.19 26.85
N SER A 683 12.32 11.94 27.94
CA SER A 683 12.09 13.38 27.95
C SER A 683 12.99 14.12 26.96
N ASP A 684 12.57 15.31 26.52
CA ASP A 684 13.37 16.17 25.63
C ASP A 684 14.74 16.52 26.23
N ARG A 685 14.84 16.54 27.57
CA ARG A 685 16.10 16.74 28.29
C ARG A 685 17.04 15.56 28.11
N LEU A 686 16.53 14.32 28.21
CA LEU A 686 17.33 13.11 28.04
C LEU A 686 17.65 12.81 26.57
N LYS A 687 16.77 13.20 25.62
CA LYS A 687 17.07 13.15 24.17
C LYS A 687 18.22 14.06 23.74
N LYS A 688 18.65 14.99 24.61
CA LYS A 688 19.85 15.83 24.45
C LYS A 688 21.09 15.25 25.16
N ASP A 689 20.93 14.24 26.00
CA ASP A 689 22.04 13.59 26.70
C ASP A 689 22.83 12.76 25.69
N GLN A 690 23.97 13.30 25.26
CA GLN A 690 24.84 12.64 24.28
C GLN A 690 25.23 11.23 24.70
N ALA A 691 25.49 10.98 25.99
CA ALA A 691 25.92 9.66 26.43
C ALA A 691 24.78 8.64 26.27
N LEU A 692 23.57 9.01 26.71
CA LEU A 692 22.39 8.16 26.60
C LEU A 692 22.01 7.88 25.13
N VAL A 693 22.06 8.91 24.28
CA VAL A 693 21.77 8.74 22.84
C VAL A 693 22.84 7.88 22.17
N LEU A 694 24.12 8.01 22.55
CA LEU A 694 25.18 7.14 22.02
C LEU A 694 24.97 5.67 22.43
N THR A 695 24.50 5.40 23.65
CA THR A 695 24.12 4.05 24.08
C THR A 695 22.97 3.49 23.25
N ALA A 696 21.94 4.30 22.97
CA ALA A 696 20.77 3.84 22.21
C ALA A 696 21.08 3.44 20.76
N ILE A 697 22.17 3.95 20.17
CA ILE A 697 22.49 3.71 18.76
C ILE A 697 23.49 2.58 18.54
N GLU A 698 23.99 1.97 19.63
CA GLU A 698 24.95 0.87 19.57
C GLU A 698 24.40 -0.31 18.75
N GLU A 699 23.14 -0.69 18.99
CA GLU A 699 22.48 -1.75 18.22
C GLU A 699 21.79 -1.22 16.97
N TYR A 700 21.04 -0.13 17.08
CA TYR A 700 20.22 0.40 15.98
C TYR A 700 20.38 1.92 15.82
N ALA A 701 21.07 2.35 14.75
CA ALA A 701 21.23 3.76 14.42
C ALA A 701 19.90 4.54 14.26
N HIS A 702 18.79 3.85 14.01
CA HIS A 702 17.45 4.45 13.91
C HIS A 702 17.02 5.18 15.18
N ALA A 703 17.57 4.83 16.35
CA ALA A 703 17.32 5.56 17.59
C ALA A 703 17.69 7.05 17.49
N LEU A 704 18.62 7.44 16.60
CA LEU A 704 18.95 8.85 16.33
C LEU A 704 17.75 9.68 15.83
N SER A 705 16.76 9.06 15.19
CA SER A 705 15.55 9.75 14.74
C SER A 705 14.74 10.36 15.91
N TYR A 706 14.91 9.82 17.12
CA TYR A 706 14.27 10.32 18.34
C TYR A 706 15.17 11.26 19.16
N ALA A 707 16.43 11.39 18.81
CA ALA A 707 17.35 12.30 19.47
C ALA A 707 17.01 13.76 19.15
N ASP A 708 17.50 14.68 19.97
CA ASP A 708 17.35 16.11 19.69
C ASP A 708 18.05 16.48 18.37
N GLN A 709 17.37 17.24 17.52
CA GLN A 709 17.89 17.62 16.20
C GLN A 709 19.22 18.39 16.26
N ASN A 710 19.52 19.09 17.35
CA ASN A 710 20.81 19.78 17.48
C ASN A 710 21.98 18.79 17.57
N LEU A 711 21.76 17.56 18.05
CA LEU A 711 22.77 16.51 18.06
C LEU A 711 23.04 15.99 16.66
N THR A 712 22.01 15.77 15.85
CA THR A 712 22.17 15.28 14.47
C THR A 712 22.78 16.34 13.54
N LEU A 713 22.71 17.61 13.93
CA LEU A 713 23.39 18.75 13.29
C LEU A 713 24.81 19.01 13.81
N ASP A 714 25.22 18.40 14.93
CA ASP A 714 26.57 18.56 15.50
C ASP A 714 27.55 17.55 14.87
N ALA A 715 28.48 18.05 14.05
CA ALA A 715 29.52 17.26 13.41
C ALA A 715 30.44 16.51 14.40
N THR A 716 30.64 17.03 15.62
CA THR A 716 31.47 16.39 16.65
C THR A 716 30.76 15.19 17.24
N PHE A 717 29.48 15.35 17.56
CA PHE A 717 28.61 14.26 18.01
C PHE A 717 28.46 13.20 16.93
N MET A 718 28.10 13.60 15.69
CA MET A 718 27.89 12.67 14.59
C MET A 718 29.14 11.88 14.22
N ARG A 719 30.34 12.43 14.40
CA ARG A 719 31.59 11.66 14.24
C ARG A 719 31.66 10.50 15.24
N LYS A 720 31.36 10.75 16.51
CA LYS A 720 31.33 9.70 17.54
C LYS A 720 30.22 8.69 17.26
N ALA A 721 29.05 9.17 16.83
CA ALA A 721 27.92 8.30 16.49
C ALA A 721 28.28 7.36 15.33
N ILE A 722 28.94 7.87 14.28
CA ILE A 722 29.41 7.08 13.14
C ILE A 722 30.50 6.06 13.54
N GLU A 723 31.38 6.43 14.46
CA GLU A 723 32.39 5.51 15.01
C GLU A 723 31.77 4.32 15.77
N ILE A 724 30.60 4.52 16.40
CA ILE A 724 29.84 3.47 17.06
C ILE A 724 29.05 2.66 16.03
N ASN A 725 28.33 3.33 15.13
CA ASN A 725 27.47 2.71 14.13
C ASN A 725 27.50 3.49 12.82
N GLY A 726 28.05 2.91 11.76
CA GLY A 726 28.21 3.58 10.46
C GLY A 726 26.90 4.12 9.86
N TYR A 727 25.77 3.47 10.14
CA TYR A 727 24.45 3.90 9.67
C TYR A 727 23.99 5.23 10.29
N ALA A 728 24.65 5.71 11.36
CA ALA A 728 24.35 7.00 11.98
C ALA A 728 24.41 8.18 11.00
N LEU A 729 25.25 8.09 9.96
CA LEU A 729 25.34 9.13 8.93
C LEU A 729 23.99 9.39 8.26
N LEU A 730 23.18 8.35 8.05
CA LEU A 730 21.88 8.45 7.36
C LEU A 730 20.85 9.26 8.16
N TYR A 731 21.08 9.45 9.47
CA TYR A 731 20.22 10.22 10.37
C TYR A 731 20.82 11.58 10.74
N ALA A 732 21.99 11.93 10.21
CA ALA A 732 22.58 13.25 10.37
C ALA A 732 21.72 14.33 9.67
N GLY A 733 21.89 15.59 10.03
CA GLY A 733 21.29 16.68 9.25
C GLY A 733 21.84 16.72 7.82
N GLU A 734 21.05 17.22 6.87
CA GLU A 734 21.32 17.19 5.42
C GLU A 734 22.74 17.68 5.05
N ALA A 735 23.24 18.73 5.70
CA ALA A 735 24.58 19.25 5.46
C ALA A 735 25.69 18.24 5.80
N LEU A 736 25.51 17.44 6.86
CA LEU A 736 26.47 16.43 7.31
C LEU A 736 26.33 15.10 6.57
N GLN A 737 25.11 14.73 6.16
CA GLN A 737 24.88 13.60 5.24
C GLN A 737 25.65 13.80 3.93
N ASN A 738 25.78 15.05 3.48
CA ASN A 738 26.54 15.45 2.31
C ASN A 738 28.02 15.79 2.61
N ASP A 739 28.52 15.53 3.82
CA ASP A 739 29.95 15.67 4.13
C ASP A 739 30.70 14.42 3.67
N ARG A 740 31.47 14.58 2.61
CA ARG A 740 32.30 13.51 2.02
C ARG A 740 33.22 12.83 3.05
N LYS A 741 33.77 13.57 4.02
CA LYS A 741 34.67 12.99 5.03
C LYS A 741 33.90 12.10 6.00
N LEU A 742 32.71 12.51 6.41
CA LEU A 742 31.85 11.69 7.27
C LEU A 742 31.33 10.47 6.51
N ALA A 743 31.02 10.60 5.21
CA ALA A 743 30.66 9.48 4.35
C ALA A 743 31.76 8.42 4.24
N LEU A 744 33.02 8.85 4.06
CA LEU A 744 34.14 7.91 4.08
C LEU A 744 34.33 7.26 5.45
N GLN A 745 34.17 8.01 6.54
CA GLN A 745 34.22 7.45 7.91
C GLN A 745 33.11 6.43 8.17
N ALA A 746 31.90 6.69 7.67
CA ALA A 746 30.78 5.76 7.79
C ALA A 746 31.06 4.43 7.08
N ILE A 747 31.61 4.48 5.86
CA ILE A 747 32.02 3.26 5.13
C ILE A 747 33.16 2.52 5.82
N GLN A 748 34.10 3.25 6.45
CA GLN A 748 35.19 2.63 7.21
C GLN A 748 34.72 1.97 8.50
N SER A 749 33.65 2.50 9.10
CA SER A 749 33.00 1.95 10.29
C SER A 749 32.16 0.73 9.93
N ASP A 750 31.27 0.88 8.94
CA ASP A 750 30.42 -0.18 8.42
C ASP A 750 30.26 -0.04 6.88
N PRO A 751 30.88 -0.92 6.08
CA PRO A 751 30.76 -0.89 4.63
C PRO A 751 29.32 -1.08 4.11
N TYR A 752 28.44 -1.75 4.87
CA TYR A 752 27.07 -2.06 4.45
C TYR A 752 26.19 -0.80 4.30
N VAL A 753 26.59 0.32 4.91
CA VAL A 753 25.96 1.63 4.73
C VAL A 753 25.90 2.02 3.25
N TYR A 754 26.86 1.57 2.44
CA TYR A 754 26.86 1.81 0.99
C TYR A 754 25.59 1.28 0.30
N SER A 755 24.99 0.20 0.78
CA SER A 755 23.81 -0.42 0.17
C SER A 755 22.54 0.42 0.35
N ASP A 756 22.48 1.23 1.41
CA ASP A 756 21.30 2.03 1.76
C ASP A 756 20.91 3.00 0.64
N GLU A 757 19.61 3.18 0.40
CA GLU A 757 19.10 4.05 -0.66
C GLU A 757 19.43 5.53 -0.41
N ASN A 758 19.51 5.94 0.86
CA ASN A 758 19.78 7.31 1.27
C ASN A 758 21.28 7.65 1.31
N PHE A 759 22.16 6.71 0.94
CA PHE A 759 23.59 6.99 0.87
C PHE A 759 23.96 7.78 -0.40
N HIS A 760 24.25 9.08 -0.26
CA HIS A 760 24.42 10.00 -1.39
C HIS A 760 25.72 9.80 -2.21
N PHE A 761 26.73 9.11 -1.65
CA PHE A 761 28.07 8.99 -2.25
C PHE A 761 28.28 7.75 -3.12
N LYS A 762 27.21 7.08 -3.56
CA LYS A 762 27.26 5.89 -4.46
C LYS A 762 28.01 6.09 -5.78
N LYS A 763 28.29 7.33 -6.19
CA LYS A 763 29.06 7.64 -7.41
C LYS A 763 30.51 8.04 -7.13
N ASP A 764 30.87 8.32 -5.88
CA ASP A 764 32.23 8.72 -5.52
C ASP A 764 33.15 7.50 -5.59
N ARG A 765 34.13 7.57 -6.48
CA ARG A 765 35.01 6.44 -6.80
C ARG A 765 35.87 6.00 -5.63
N GLU A 766 36.29 6.92 -4.75
CA GLU A 766 37.15 6.59 -3.59
C GLU A 766 36.32 5.90 -2.51
N ILE A 767 35.14 6.44 -2.20
CA ILE A 767 34.21 5.87 -1.21
C ILE A 767 33.71 4.50 -1.68
N ALA A 768 33.34 4.38 -2.96
CA ALA A 768 32.94 3.11 -3.55
C ALA A 768 34.10 2.09 -3.55
N MET A 769 35.34 2.53 -3.79
CA MET A 769 36.50 1.64 -3.72
C MET A 769 36.67 1.08 -2.30
N GLU A 770 36.66 1.94 -1.27
CA GLU A 770 36.79 1.52 0.13
C GLU A 770 35.70 0.49 0.52
N ALA A 771 34.44 0.75 0.15
CA ALA A 771 33.32 -0.14 0.44
C ALA A 771 33.48 -1.52 -0.24
N PHE A 772 33.85 -1.54 -1.52
CA PHE A 772 33.93 -2.79 -2.29
C PHE A 772 35.22 -3.58 -2.04
N GLU A 773 36.30 -2.89 -1.65
CA GLU A 773 37.52 -3.54 -1.16
C GLU A 773 37.22 -4.36 0.10
N ALA A 774 36.44 -3.80 1.02
CA ALA A 774 35.97 -4.51 2.20
C ALA A 774 34.99 -5.64 1.82
N GLU A 775 33.91 -5.32 1.10
CA GLU A 775 32.83 -6.26 0.78
C GLU A 775 32.41 -6.21 -0.71
N ALA A 776 32.96 -7.12 -1.51
CA ALA A 776 32.81 -7.13 -2.97
C ALA A 776 31.37 -7.26 -3.50
N TYR A 777 30.44 -7.88 -2.75
CA TYR A 777 29.06 -8.04 -3.22
C TYR A 777 28.28 -6.72 -3.21
N LEU A 778 28.69 -5.72 -2.41
CA LEU A 778 28.09 -4.37 -2.41
C LEU A 778 28.20 -3.68 -3.78
N LEU A 779 29.11 -4.15 -4.65
CA LEU A 779 29.19 -3.71 -6.04
C LEU A 779 27.85 -3.90 -6.79
N GLN A 780 27.00 -4.85 -6.39
CA GLN A 780 25.67 -5.05 -6.96
C GLN A 780 24.79 -3.79 -6.84
N ASP A 781 24.93 -3.08 -5.71
CA ASP A 781 24.17 -1.87 -5.34
C ASP A 781 24.81 -0.60 -5.93
N ALA A 782 25.97 -0.73 -6.59
CA ALA A 782 26.63 0.37 -7.26
C ALA A 782 25.88 0.81 -8.52
N PRO A 783 25.97 2.11 -8.90
CA PRO A 783 25.48 2.58 -10.19
C PRO A 783 26.10 1.82 -11.36
N ASN A 784 25.31 1.61 -12.43
CA ASN A 784 25.73 0.88 -13.62
C ASN A 784 27.03 1.43 -14.27
N ALA A 785 27.33 2.71 -14.07
CA ALA A 785 28.57 3.33 -14.54
C ALA A 785 29.81 2.68 -13.92
N LEU A 786 29.82 2.42 -12.60
CA LEU A 786 30.95 1.77 -11.92
C LEU A 786 31.04 0.28 -12.25
N LYS A 787 29.90 -0.41 -12.35
CA LYS A 787 29.84 -1.83 -12.73
C LYS A 787 30.37 -2.11 -14.14
N LYS A 788 30.35 -1.11 -15.02
CA LYS A 788 30.84 -1.18 -16.41
C LYS A 788 32.20 -0.50 -16.61
N ASP A 789 32.73 0.22 -15.61
CA ASP A 789 34.04 0.84 -15.70
C ASP A 789 35.12 -0.23 -15.57
N ARG A 790 35.68 -0.61 -16.73
CA ARG A 790 36.69 -1.65 -16.83
C ARG A 790 37.93 -1.36 -15.98
N GLU A 791 38.40 -0.12 -15.93
CA GLU A 791 39.62 0.23 -15.19
C GLU A 791 39.34 0.26 -13.67
N PHE A 792 38.15 0.70 -13.28
CA PHE A 792 37.70 0.58 -11.89
C PHE A 792 37.63 -0.87 -11.44
N ILE A 793 36.94 -1.74 -12.20
CA ILE A 793 36.83 -3.17 -11.90
C ILE A 793 38.21 -3.84 -11.91
N LYS A 794 39.08 -3.51 -12.87
CA LYS A 794 40.45 -4.02 -12.93
C LYS A 794 41.27 -3.67 -11.68
N THR A 795 41.08 -2.48 -11.13
CA THR A 795 41.74 -2.06 -9.88
C THR A 795 41.15 -2.81 -8.69
N LEU A 796 39.81 -2.85 -8.60
CA LEU A 796 39.11 -3.50 -7.50
C LEU A 796 39.39 -5.01 -7.41
N ILE A 797 39.51 -5.73 -8.53
CA ILE A 797 39.84 -7.16 -8.52
C ILE A 797 41.28 -7.45 -8.08
N GLN A 798 42.17 -6.45 -8.08
CA GLN A 798 43.53 -6.62 -7.54
C GLN A 798 43.50 -6.79 -6.02
N GLU A 799 42.62 -6.05 -5.35
CA GLU A 799 42.42 -6.10 -3.90
C GLU A 799 41.38 -7.17 -3.49
N ASN A 800 40.25 -7.25 -4.21
CA ASN A 800 39.17 -8.19 -3.95
C ASN A 800 38.70 -8.93 -5.22
N PRO A 801 39.25 -10.12 -5.54
CA PRO A 801 38.93 -10.88 -6.76
C PRO A 801 37.47 -11.26 -6.93
N LYS A 802 36.69 -11.32 -5.83
CA LYS A 802 35.25 -11.61 -5.87
C LYS A 802 34.46 -10.49 -6.54
N ALA A 803 35.01 -9.27 -6.67
CA ALA A 803 34.32 -8.17 -7.33
C ALA A 803 33.98 -8.48 -8.80
N LEU A 804 34.75 -9.33 -9.47
CA LEU A 804 34.48 -9.70 -10.86
C LEU A 804 33.09 -10.34 -11.02
N SER A 805 32.60 -11.13 -10.05
CA SER A 805 31.28 -11.79 -10.15
C SER A 805 30.10 -10.83 -10.06
N TYR A 806 30.33 -9.60 -9.59
CA TYR A 806 29.30 -8.57 -9.43
C TYR A 806 29.45 -7.41 -10.43
N ALA A 807 30.49 -7.43 -11.27
CA ALA A 807 30.65 -6.52 -12.41
C ALA A 807 29.59 -6.79 -13.51
N SER A 808 29.50 -5.95 -14.53
CA SER A 808 28.57 -6.18 -15.65
C SER A 808 28.86 -7.50 -16.38
N GLU A 809 27.84 -8.14 -16.94
CA GLU A 809 28.00 -9.44 -17.65
C GLU A 809 29.08 -9.41 -18.75
N THR A 810 29.26 -8.24 -19.38
CA THR A 810 30.31 -8.01 -20.38
C THR A 810 31.72 -8.12 -19.78
N LEU A 811 31.95 -7.53 -18.60
CA LEU A 811 33.23 -7.56 -17.91
C LEU A 811 33.48 -8.89 -17.20
N GLN A 812 32.43 -9.55 -16.71
CA GLN A 812 32.52 -10.92 -16.19
C GLN A 812 33.12 -11.90 -17.20
N LYS A 813 32.85 -11.68 -18.50
CA LYS A 813 33.33 -12.49 -19.62
C LYS A 813 34.65 -11.98 -20.21
N ASP A 814 35.22 -10.88 -19.71
CA ASP A 814 36.49 -10.33 -20.18
C ASP A 814 37.64 -11.30 -19.85
N ALA A 815 38.32 -11.79 -20.89
CA ALA A 815 39.36 -12.80 -20.76
C ALA A 815 40.59 -12.30 -19.97
N GLU A 816 40.90 -11.00 -20.04
CA GLU A 816 42.02 -10.39 -19.30
C GLU A 816 41.67 -10.31 -17.80
N LEU A 817 40.47 -9.83 -17.45
CA LEU A 817 40.02 -9.75 -16.05
C LEU A 817 39.89 -11.15 -15.42
N GLN A 818 39.38 -12.13 -16.17
CA GLN A 818 39.35 -13.52 -15.72
C GLN A 818 40.74 -14.12 -15.52
N ALA A 819 41.73 -13.75 -16.34
CA ALA A 819 43.10 -14.21 -16.18
C ALA A 819 43.71 -13.66 -14.88
N ILE A 820 43.50 -12.37 -14.58
CA ILE A 820 43.96 -11.73 -13.33
C ILE A 820 43.39 -12.46 -12.10
N VAL A 821 42.08 -12.74 -12.08
CA VAL A 821 41.43 -13.46 -10.97
C VAL A 821 41.96 -14.89 -10.83
N LYS A 822 42.09 -15.63 -11.95
CA LYS A 822 42.61 -17.02 -11.95
C LYS A 822 44.07 -17.10 -11.50
N GLU A 823 44.89 -16.13 -11.87
CA GLU A 823 46.30 -16.06 -11.46
C GLU A 823 46.42 -15.84 -9.95
N GLN A 824 45.61 -14.95 -9.37
CA GLN A 824 45.57 -14.74 -7.92
C GLN A 824 45.03 -15.95 -7.14
N GLU A 825 43.94 -16.58 -7.61
CA GLU A 825 43.42 -17.80 -6.98
C GLU A 825 44.43 -18.95 -7.04
N PHE A 826 45.13 -19.11 -8.17
CA PHE A 826 46.17 -20.11 -8.32
C PHE A 826 47.34 -19.85 -7.36
N SER A 827 47.76 -18.60 -7.20
CA SER A 827 48.81 -18.20 -6.24
C SER A 827 48.41 -18.52 -4.79
N LYS A 828 47.19 -18.17 -4.36
CA LYS A 828 46.68 -18.51 -3.01
C LYS A 828 46.62 -20.03 -2.79
N ARG A 829 46.11 -20.79 -3.76
CA ARG A 829 46.06 -22.27 -3.69
C ARG A 829 47.46 -22.88 -3.63
N ALA A 830 48.41 -22.38 -4.43
CA ALA A 830 49.79 -22.83 -4.41
C ALA A 830 50.46 -22.56 -3.05
N PHE A 831 50.21 -21.40 -2.44
CA PHE A 831 50.71 -21.07 -1.10
C PHE A 831 50.16 -22.05 -0.04
N TRP A 832 48.84 -22.24 0.05
CA TRP A 832 48.23 -23.15 1.02
C TRP A 832 48.62 -24.62 0.80
N MET A 833 48.75 -25.05 -0.45
CA MET A 833 49.26 -26.39 -0.78
C MET A 833 50.71 -26.58 -0.30
N THR A 834 51.53 -25.53 -0.44
CA THR A 834 52.91 -25.55 0.06
C THR A 834 52.94 -25.58 1.58
N LEU A 835 52.08 -24.80 2.25
CA LEU A 835 51.99 -24.79 3.71
C LEU A 835 51.50 -26.13 4.29
N ILE A 836 50.44 -26.72 3.71
CA ILE A 836 49.94 -28.04 4.08
C ILE A 836 51.03 -29.09 3.87
N TYR A 837 51.75 -29.03 2.75
CA TYR A 837 52.85 -29.94 2.47
C TYR A 837 53.98 -29.82 3.51
N VAL A 838 54.35 -28.59 3.92
CA VAL A 838 55.35 -28.36 4.98
C VAL A 838 54.88 -28.89 6.33
N ILE A 839 53.60 -28.69 6.69
CA ILE A 839 53.02 -29.23 7.93
C ILE A 839 53.02 -30.76 7.91
N LEU A 840 52.60 -31.39 6.81
CA LEU A 840 52.58 -32.85 6.65
C LEU A 840 54.00 -33.43 6.66
N LEU A 841 54.97 -32.75 6.06
CA LEU A 841 56.39 -33.13 6.11
C LEU A 841 56.92 -33.03 7.55
N GLY A 842 56.57 -31.97 8.28
CA GLY A 842 56.90 -31.80 9.70
C GLY A 842 56.30 -32.90 10.57
N LEU A 843 55.02 -33.24 10.37
CA LEU A 843 54.35 -34.35 11.05
C LEU A 843 54.97 -35.72 10.71
N PHE A 844 55.40 -35.93 9.47
CA PHE A 844 56.12 -37.14 9.04
C PHE A 844 57.50 -37.24 9.70
N ILE A 845 58.25 -36.14 9.79
CA ILE A 845 59.54 -36.08 10.49
C ILE A 845 59.34 -36.35 11.98
N LEU A 846 58.35 -35.71 12.62
CA LEU A 846 58.01 -35.97 14.01
C LEU A 846 57.62 -37.44 14.25
N ARG A 847 56.88 -38.07 13.32
CA ARG A 847 56.51 -39.48 13.42
C ARG A 847 57.69 -40.43 13.23
N THR A 848 58.61 -40.13 12.32
CA THR A 848 59.84 -40.93 12.10
C THR A 848 60.84 -40.80 13.25
N LEU A 849 60.92 -39.63 13.89
CA LEU A 849 61.65 -39.44 15.14
C LEU A 849 60.99 -40.19 16.31
N ASN A 850 59.66 -40.37 16.29
CA ASN A 850 58.90 -41.11 17.31
C ASN A 850 58.73 -42.61 17.00
N ALA A 851 59.18 -43.08 15.83
CA ALA A 851 59.07 -44.46 15.37
C ALA A 851 60.11 -45.37 16.05
N LYS A 852 59.96 -45.55 17.36
CA LYS A 852 60.51 -46.70 18.11
C LYS A 852 59.44 -47.60 18.72
N ARG A 853 58.15 -47.45 18.38
CA ARG A 853 57.09 -48.33 18.91
C ARG A 853 55.98 -48.68 17.91
N LYS A 854 55.98 -49.96 17.52
CA LYS A 854 54.89 -50.83 17.04
C LYS A 854 54.29 -50.60 15.64
N GLU A 855 54.33 -51.66 14.84
CA GLU A 855 53.64 -51.84 13.54
C GLU A 855 52.13 -52.11 13.70
N PRO A 856 51.29 -51.64 12.76
CA PRO A 856 49.95 -52.22 12.58
C PRO A 856 49.60 -52.66 11.13
N ASN A 857 48.62 -53.57 11.10
CA ASN A 857 48.17 -54.55 10.09
C ASN A 857 47.29 -53.98 8.94
N PRO A 858 47.43 -54.39 7.65
CA PRO A 858 46.87 -53.65 6.50
C PRO A 858 45.54 -54.19 5.89
N GLN A 859 44.45 -54.33 6.66
CA GLN A 859 43.19 -54.93 6.13
C GLN A 859 41.86 -54.16 6.30
N ARG A 860 41.85 -52.84 6.55
CA ARG A 860 40.60 -52.07 6.48
C ARG A 860 40.85 -50.68 5.90
N LEU A 861 40.38 -50.41 4.68
CA LEU A 861 39.92 -49.09 4.17
C LEU A 861 39.70 -49.14 2.65
N LEU A 862 38.59 -49.74 2.21
CA LEU A 862 38.08 -49.58 0.85
C LEU A 862 36.55 -49.56 0.89
N SER A 863 35.95 -48.38 1.10
CA SER A 863 34.60 -48.06 0.61
C SER A 863 34.30 -46.57 0.75
N ASN A 864 34.62 -45.76 -0.26
CA ASN A 864 33.65 -44.81 -0.85
C ASN A 864 34.25 -44.15 -2.09
N LYS A 865 33.46 -44.13 -3.18
CA LYS A 865 33.78 -43.51 -4.47
C LYS A 865 33.28 -42.07 -4.48
N GLY A 866 34.14 -41.15 -4.92
CA GLY A 866 33.79 -39.76 -5.23
C GLY A 866 35.02 -38.94 -5.63
N ASP A 867 35.14 -38.66 -6.93
CA ASP A 867 35.93 -37.63 -7.62
C ASP A 867 37.48 -37.62 -7.64
N ASN A 868 38.00 -37.36 -8.84
CA ASN A 868 39.08 -38.15 -9.46
C ASN A 868 40.41 -37.41 -9.68
N VAL A 869 40.80 -36.49 -8.79
CA VAL A 869 42.15 -35.86 -8.83
C VAL A 869 42.88 -35.94 -7.47
N MET A 870 42.13 -36.08 -6.37
CA MET A 870 42.71 -36.27 -5.01
C MET A 870 43.20 -37.70 -4.75
N VAL A 871 42.64 -38.70 -5.43
CA VAL A 871 42.99 -40.13 -5.22
C VAL A 871 44.40 -40.43 -5.73
N TRP A 872 44.84 -39.83 -6.84
CA TRP A 872 46.20 -40.04 -7.35
C TRP A 872 47.28 -39.35 -6.51
N LEU A 873 46.98 -38.20 -5.89
CA LEU A 873 47.92 -37.55 -4.97
C LEU A 873 48.02 -38.31 -3.63
N HIS A 874 46.89 -38.83 -3.13
CA HIS A 874 46.86 -39.70 -1.96
C HIS A 874 47.57 -41.03 -2.22
N LEU A 875 47.40 -41.64 -3.40
CA LEU A 875 48.13 -42.85 -3.79
C LEU A 875 49.64 -42.61 -3.98
N SER A 876 50.04 -41.42 -4.44
CA SER A 876 51.46 -41.05 -4.58
C SER A 876 52.13 -40.82 -3.21
N LEU A 877 51.41 -40.22 -2.26
CA LEU A 877 51.89 -40.00 -0.89
C LEU A 877 51.80 -41.28 -0.02
N LEU A 878 50.81 -42.15 -0.22
CA LEU A 878 50.78 -43.48 0.38
C LEU A 878 51.86 -44.40 -0.21
N GLY A 879 52.20 -44.26 -1.49
CA GLY A 879 53.33 -44.97 -2.11
C GLY A 879 54.68 -44.59 -1.48
N LEU A 880 54.86 -43.31 -1.11
CA LEU A 880 56.03 -42.84 -0.37
C LEU A 880 56.08 -43.29 1.10
N TYR A 881 54.93 -43.68 1.68
CA TYR A 881 54.84 -44.23 3.04
C TYR A 881 55.40 -45.66 3.15
N TYR A 882 55.52 -46.40 2.03
CA TYR A 882 56.02 -47.78 1.98
C TYR A 882 57.37 -47.95 1.28
N LEU A 883 57.98 -46.87 0.80
CA LEU A 883 59.30 -46.90 0.15
C LEU A 883 60.43 -46.82 1.17
N GLU A 884 61.53 -47.55 0.93
CA GLU A 884 62.75 -47.41 1.73
C GLU A 884 63.19 -45.93 1.78
N PRO A 885 63.64 -45.42 2.95
CA PRO A 885 63.91 -43.99 3.16
C PRO A 885 64.84 -43.35 2.11
N LYS A 886 65.77 -44.12 1.56
CA LYS A 886 66.73 -43.67 0.54
C LYS A 886 66.07 -43.42 -0.83
N VAL A 887 65.04 -44.18 -1.18
CA VAL A 887 64.30 -44.04 -2.45
C VAL A 887 63.33 -42.86 -2.38
N ALA A 888 62.64 -42.70 -1.25
CA ALA A 888 61.78 -41.54 -1.00
C ALA A 888 62.56 -40.22 -1.03
N MET A 889 63.77 -40.19 -0.44
CA MET A 889 64.65 -39.00 -0.44
C MET A 889 65.17 -38.68 -1.85
N SER A 890 65.46 -39.70 -2.66
CA SER A 890 65.92 -39.52 -4.05
C SER A 890 64.80 -39.00 -4.96
N ILE A 891 63.57 -39.47 -4.78
CA ILE A 891 62.40 -38.96 -5.51
C ILE A 891 62.14 -37.50 -5.10
N ALA A 892 62.17 -37.18 -3.80
CA ALA A 892 62.01 -35.81 -3.31
C ALA A 892 63.08 -34.85 -3.88
N LEU A 893 64.35 -35.26 -3.91
CA LEU A 893 65.46 -34.47 -4.48
C LEU A 893 65.32 -34.19 -5.98
N ILE A 894 64.54 -34.98 -6.72
CA ILE A 894 64.30 -34.78 -8.15
C ILE A 894 63.00 -34.01 -8.39
N THR A 895 61.95 -34.32 -7.63
CA THR A 895 60.63 -33.69 -7.81
C THR A 895 60.58 -32.27 -7.26
N ILE A 896 61.34 -31.96 -6.20
CA ILE A 896 61.34 -30.62 -5.57
C ILE A 896 61.95 -29.57 -6.51
N PRO A 897 63.15 -29.74 -7.08
CA PRO A 897 63.70 -28.77 -8.03
C PRO A 897 62.88 -28.67 -9.32
N TRP A 898 62.31 -29.77 -9.80
CA TRP A 898 61.46 -29.77 -11.01
C TRP A 898 60.14 -29.03 -10.79
N TYR A 899 59.51 -29.21 -9.63
CA TYR A 899 58.26 -28.52 -9.27
C TYR A 899 58.50 -27.02 -9.03
N LEU A 900 59.61 -26.66 -8.36
CA LEU A 900 60.04 -25.28 -8.15
C LEU A 900 60.46 -24.58 -9.46
N TYR A 901 61.13 -25.29 -10.37
CA TYR A 901 61.44 -24.81 -11.72
C TYR A 901 60.16 -24.50 -12.51
N ARG A 902 59.11 -25.31 -12.35
CA ARG A 902 57.81 -25.09 -13.01
C ARG A 902 57.03 -23.91 -12.40
N LEU A 903 57.12 -23.71 -11.08
CA LEU A 903 56.60 -22.53 -10.38
C LEU A 903 57.30 -21.23 -10.80
N GLY A 904 58.61 -21.25 -11.03
CA GLY A 904 59.39 -20.08 -11.46
C GLY A 904 59.01 -19.52 -12.84
N ARG A 905 58.34 -20.29 -13.70
CA ARG A 905 57.84 -19.80 -15.00
C ARG A 905 56.62 -18.88 -14.92
N ALA A 906 55.96 -18.81 -13.75
CA ALA A 906 54.77 -17.99 -13.54
C ALA A 906 55.05 -16.63 -12.90
N TYR A 907 56.32 -16.28 -12.68
CA TYR A 907 56.74 -15.04 -12.01
C TYR A 907 57.81 -14.30 -12.82
N SER A 908 57.96 -12.99 -12.58
CA SER A 908 59.00 -12.16 -13.20
C SER A 908 60.43 -12.70 -12.95
N LEU A 909 61.37 -12.44 -13.87
CA LEU A 909 62.74 -13.00 -13.86
C LEU A 909 63.44 -12.87 -12.48
N ASN A 910 63.24 -11.73 -11.79
CA ASN A 910 63.84 -11.46 -10.48
C ASN A 910 63.19 -12.28 -9.34
N GLN A 911 61.89 -12.55 -9.41
CA GLN A 911 61.18 -13.39 -8.43
C GLN A 911 61.46 -14.88 -8.66
N ALA A 912 61.55 -15.31 -9.91
CA ALA A 912 61.92 -16.68 -10.27
C ALA A 912 63.33 -17.06 -9.80
N LEU A 913 64.29 -16.12 -9.88
CA LEU A 913 65.64 -16.27 -9.34
C LEU A 913 65.62 -16.44 -7.82
N LEU A 914 64.78 -15.70 -7.10
CA LEU A 914 64.66 -15.82 -5.65
C LEU A 914 64.08 -17.18 -5.22
N PHE A 915 63.05 -17.66 -5.93
CA PHE A 915 62.44 -18.98 -5.71
C PHE A 915 63.35 -20.16 -6.10
N MET A 916 64.37 -19.96 -6.95
CA MET A 916 65.40 -20.98 -7.22
C MET A 916 66.54 -20.91 -6.20
N ILE A 917 66.99 -19.71 -5.83
CA ILE A 917 68.14 -19.51 -4.95
C ILE A 917 67.79 -19.90 -3.50
N PHE A 918 66.59 -19.57 -3.02
CA PHE A 918 66.22 -19.80 -1.62
C PHE A 918 66.18 -21.29 -1.23
N PRO A 919 65.58 -22.20 -2.04
CA PRO A 919 65.62 -23.64 -1.77
C PRO A 919 67.03 -24.22 -1.93
N MET A 920 67.84 -23.72 -2.88
CA MET A 920 69.24 -24.13 -3.01
C MET A 920 70.06 -23.72 -1.78
N LEU A 921 69.87 -22.50 -1.27
CA LEU A 921 70.50 -22.03 -0.03
C LEU A 921 70.01 -22.80 1.19
N LEU A 922 68.73 -23.17 1.26
CA LEU A 922 68.15 -23.97 2.33
C LEU A 922 68.67 -25.42 2.30
N VAL A 923 68.79 -26.03 1.13
CA VAL A 923 69.41 -27.36 0.96
C VAL A 923 70.89 -27.29 1.31
N MET A 924 71.59 -26.24 0.90
CA MET A 924 72.99 -26.01 1.28
C MET A 924 73.13 -25.81 2.79
N TYR A 925 72.20 -25.09 3.43
CA TYR A 925 72.13 -24.90 4.88
C TYR A 925 71.88 -26.21 5.63
N LEU A 926 70.87 -26.99 5.22
CA LEU A 926 70.57 -28.30 5.82
C LEU A 926 71.73 -29.27 5.62
N SER A 927 72.40 -29.23 4.46
CA SER A 927 73.58 -30.03 4.18
C SER A 927 74.77 -29.61 5.05
N LEU A 928 75.01 -28.31 5.23
CA LEU A 928 76.05 -27.79 6.14
C LEU A 928 75.73 -28.10 7.60
N PHE A 929 74.46 -28.00 8.00
CA PHE A 929 74.01 -28.29 9.36
C PHE A 929 74.14 -29.78 9.69
N ILE A 930 73.75 -30.66 8.76
CA ILE A 930 73.98 -32.11 8.88
C ILE A 930 75.48 -32.42 8.86
N LEU A 931 76.28 -31.75 8.02
CA LEU A 931 77.74 -31.92 8.01
C LEU A 931 78.36 -31.47 9.35
N LEU A 932 77.91 -30.36 9.92
CA LEU A 932 78.37 -29.84 11.22
C LEU A 932 77.96 -30.76 12.37
N ILE A 933 76.73 -31.30 12.36
CA ILE A 933 76.29 -32.32 13.31
C ILE A 933 77.11 -33.61 13.13
N SER A 934 77.34 -34.04 11.90
CA SER A 934 78.13 -35.25 11.60
C SER A 934 79.60 -35.09 12.01
N LEU A 935 80.20 -33.92 11.78
CA LEU A 935 81.55 -33.57 12.26
C LEU A 935 81.60 -33.49 13.79
N SER A 936 80.54 -33.00 14.45
CA SER A 936 80.44 -32.99 15.92
C SER A 936 80.33 -34.40 16.52
N LEU A 937 79.74 -35.34 15.79
CA LEU A 937 79.64 -36.76 16.18
C LEU A 937 80.93 -37.54 15.86
N PHE A 938 81.73 -37.11 14.88
CA PHE A 938 82.98 -37.76 14.48
C PHE A 938 84.17 -37.40 15.41
N TRP A 939 84.11 -36.26 16.10
CA TRP A 939 85.09 -35.89 17.12
C TRP A 939 84.71 -36.52 18.47
N GLY A 940 85.13 -37.76 18.67
CA GLY A 940 84.94 -38.48 19.92
C GLY A 940 85.57 -37.78 21.14
N GLU A 941 84.81 -37.73 22.23
CA GLU A 941 85.12 -37.51 23.66
C GLU A 941 86.16 -36.44 24.11
N GLY A 942 86.79 -35.67 23.22
CA GLY A 942 87.91 -34.77 23.57
C GLY A 942 87.64 -33.25 23.51
N ALA A 943 86.50 -32.77 23.00
CA ALA A 943 86.31 -31.34 22.72
C ALA A 943 85.34 -30.63 23.68
N ARG A 944 85.71 -30.50 24.96
CA ARG A 944 84.94 -29.73 25.97
C ARG A 944 85.13 -28.20 25.90
N THR A 945 85.84 -27.65 24.91
CA THR A 945 86.16 -26.22 24.84
C THR A 945 85.50 -25.42 23.72
N HIS A 946 84.62 -26.02 22.91
CA HIS A 946 83.86 -25.30 21.86
C HIS A 946 82.35 -25.25 22.08
N GLY A 947 81.89 -25.42 23.33
CA GLY A 947 80.47 -25.44 23.69
C GLY A 947 79.69 -24.14 23.45
N VAL A 948 80.38 -23.01 23.26
CA VAL A 948 79.72 -21.73 22.97
C VAL A 948 79.75 -21.40 21.47
N LEU A 949 80.80 -21.81 20.75
CA LEU A 949 81.02 -21.37 19.37
C LEU A 949 79.93 -21.88 18.41
N PHE A 950 79.53 -23.15 18.55
CA PHE A 950 78.54 -23.78 17.68
C PHE A 950 77.12 -23.19 17.82
N PRO A 951 76.56 -23.04 19.04
CA PRO A 951 75.30 -22.34 19.22
C PRO A 951 75.35 -20.89 18.76
N THR A 952 76.45 -20.17 19.04
CA THR A 952 76.58 -18.77 18.58
C THR A 952 76.66 -18.66 17.06
N LEU A 953 77.33 -19.60 16.37
CA LEU A 953 77.39 -19.60 14.91
C LEU A 953 76.03 -19.93 14.29
N ALA A 954 75.29 -20.87 14.88
CA ALA A 954 73.93 -21.20 14.45
C ALA A 954 72.97 -20.02 14.64
N VAL A 955 73.07 -19.30 15.77
CA VAL A 955 72.28 -18.10 16.04
C VAL A 955 72.67 -16.94 15.12
N LEU A 956 73.96 -16.76 14.80
CA LEU A 956 74.41 -15.72 13.87
C LEU A 956 73.94 -15.98 12.43
N ILE A 957 74.02 -17.23 11.99
CA ILE A 957 73.52 -17.64 10.67
C ILE A 957 72.00 -17.49 10.62
N TYR A 958 71.28 -17.88 11.68
CA TYR A 958 69.83 -17.67 11.82
C TYR A 958 69.45 -16.18 11.74
N LEU A 959 70.16 -15.29 12.43
CA LEU A 959 69.94 -13.84 12.38
C LEU A 959 70.16 -13.27 10.97
N VAL A 960 71.17 -13.73 10.25
CA VAL A 960 71.43 -13.31 8.85
C VAL A 960 70.28 -13.74 7.93
N PHE A 961 69.77 -14.95 8.08
CA PHE A 961 68.63 -15.43 7.28
C PHE A 961 67.30 -14.80 7.69
N TRP A 962 67.10 -14.49 8.98
CA TRP A 962 65.93 -13.74 9.45
C TRP A 962 65.91 -12.31 8.91
N VAL A 963 67.06 -11.63 8.91
CA VAL A 963 67.22 -10.30 8.31
C VAL A 963 67.04 -10.35 6.80
N MET A 964 67.57 -11.36 6.10
CA MET A 964 67.30 -11.55 4.67
C MET A 964 65.81 -11.81 4.40
N GLY A 965 65.13 -12.61 5.22
CA GLY A 965 63.69 -12.83 5.11
C GLY A 965 62.88 -11.54 5.28
N MET A 966 63.24 -10.69 6.25
CA MET A 966 62.61 -9.39 6.43
C MET A 966 62.85 -8.44 5.26
N ILE A 967 64.07 -8.40 4.71
CA ILE A 967 64.42 -7.59 3.53
C ILE A 967 63.62 -8.05 2.31
N VAL A 968 63.45 -9.37 2.11
CA VAL A 968 62.63 -9.92 1.02
C VAL A 968 61.16 -9.56 1.18
N CYS A 969 60.60 -9.65 2.39
CA CYS A 969 59.24 -9.19 2.67
C CYS A 969 59.06 -7.68 2.42
N GLN A 970 60.09 -6.88 2.68
CA GLN A 970 60.09 -5.44 2.47
C GLN A 970 60.19 -5.06 0.97
N ILE A 971 61.00 -5.80 0.19
CA ILE A 971 61.13 -5.65 -1.26
C ILE A 971 59.86 -6.11 -1.99
N MET A 972 59.13 -7.10 -1.45
CA MET A 972 57.87 -7.60 -2.03
C MET A 972 56.65 -6.70 -1.77
N GLY A 973 56.80 -5.55 -1.09
CA GLY A 973 55.74 -4.54 -0.99
C GLY A 973 54.49 -4.96 -0.21
N TYR A 974 54.56 -6.00 0.63
CA TYR A 974 53.42 -6.47 1.42
C TYR A 974 53.09 -5.49 2.57
N ARG A 975 52.03 -4.72 2.42
CA ARG A 975 51.40 -3.93 3.50
C ARG A 975 50.05 -4.54 3.90
N ARG A 976 50.04 -5.50 4.85
CA ARG A 976 48.94 -5.86 5.80
C ARG A 976 49.44 -7.01 6.71
N THR A 977 48.76 -7.47 7.76
CA THR A 977 48.50 -6.83 9.07
C THR A 977 49.48 -7.34 10.14
N ARG A 978 49.53 -6.70 11.33
CA ARG A 978 50.43 -7.01 12.45
C ARG A 978 50.31 -8.47 12.98
N MET A 979 49.14 -9.08 12.80
CA MET A 979 48.79 -10.42 13.26
C MET A 979 49.48 -11.54 12.49
N GLU A 980 49.63 -11.44 11.17
CA GLU A 980 50.29 -12.49 10.37
C GLU A 980 51.80 -12.53 10.61
N ARG A 981 52.42 -11.36 10.84
CA ARG A 981 53.82 -11.28 11.29
C ARG A 981 54.02 -11.87 12.69
N LEU A 982 53.05 -11.66 13.58
CA LEU A 982 53.04 -12.27 14.91
C LEU A 982 52.85 -13.78 14.82
N LEU A 983 51.92 -14.28 14.00
CA LEU A 983 51.67 -15.72 13.79
C LEU A 983 52.85 -16.43 13.16
N LEU A 984 53.50 -15.83 12.14
CA LEU A 984 54.72 -16.40 11.57
C LEU A 984 55.86 -16.39 12.59
N GLY A 985 55.98 -15.31 13.37
CA GLY A 985 56.90 -15.22 14.50
C GLY A 985 56.64 -16.28 15.57
N LEU A 986 55.37 -16.56 15.89
CA LEU A 986 54.94 -17.53 16.91
C LEU A 986 55.12 -18.97 16.44
N VAL A 987 54.80 -19.28 15.18
CA VAL A 987 55.03 -20.59 14.55
C VAL A 987 56.53 -20.89 14.47
N VAL A 988 57.35 -19.88 14.19
CA VAL A 988 58.82 -20.02 14.19
C VAL A 988 59.36 -20.12 15.61
N LEU A 989 58.82 -19.37 16.59
CA LEU A 989 59.19 -19.52 18.00
C LEU A 989 58.87 -20.93 18.51
N LEU A 990 57.68 -21.46 18.16
CA LEU A 990 57.22 -22.82 18.49
C LEU A 990 58.02 -23.94 17.80
N LEU A 991 58.65 -23.66 16.66
CA LEU A 991 59.57 -24.59 15.99
C LEU A 991 60.99 -24.51 16.54
N VAL A 992 61.35 -23.41 17.22
CA VAL A 992 62.66 -23.17 17.83
C VAL A 992 62.71 -23.63 19.29
N THR A 993 61.61 -23.50 20.05
CA THR A 993 61.42 -24.12 21.38
C THR A 993 61.20 -25.62 21.24
#